data_AF-A0A6F9CGI1-F1
#
_entry.id   AF-A0A6F9CGI1-F1
#
_cell.length_a   1.000
_cell.length_b   1.000
_cell.length_c   1.000
_cell.angle_alpha   90.00
_cell.angle_beta   90.00
_cell.angle_gamma   90.00
#
_symmetry.space_group_name_H-M   'P 1'
#
loop_
_entity.id
_entity.type
_entity.pdbx_description
1 polymer ?
#
loop_
_entity_poly.entity_id
_entity_poly.type
_entity_poly.pdbx_seq_one_letter_code
_entity_poly.pdbx_strand_id
1 'polypeptide(L)'
;MMLRKLGPGVCRWPTLLLSYLYVFVEEHTVYGHNRTEETRELERPFCEQGYYCPVGSPTPVPCPKGTFGPTIGARSIDRCLSCPTNHYCPRPALPSGLPCGAWAQQPLPGQDRCVCLGEGQTFQASDGQCPCALGYRLMGQGDTCLHSVYDICRDGRARTQHGTCLDRQQWAQHCTQQVCLSPGDYQGFDGALGLCLCRQPPERAVCGGWCRSRPKLELHLVCAAVNLQLVYSNSEGQVSVSGSVLLETAFKRWDSQGTLQCDGRHNVSLPVYTVQTSGDFGVREGGSDWSSRATIWGGTMNSSSVGILNPTACLHLGDILLFTVSRQHYPQYDVENLFNTNRDFDWGPLRQLAEDLKLARTPPTLFSMVFTQPGVYAFKLSDHQYKHMYVRVMPAGGQCYEAGPFFPTVPHHVTRMGIAKRRHLLLRPDWLVTGGLLIGAVVVLSLCVTLLILFREYGWPEKVATRARYRSLQLQYPMEDYSSKGSRVTTLKKHHRNLQARMTEASVQPDLALEADEFWDYEHQVDLEAFSTNTFYSILLKHSVSVTATLGQLRGEVKDLYQGVMGKLKGLQLQSGWSAVGKTKEGYERLRRQVEQEVVRRRSLAQQLRHLLDSQLGVLRTELRAQQTVHRAFGARLRECRVASLASEMAEQVSGECQRQGAWATLGEGTGAKLLCPDTGSVLSKEDIIAPDGSVRACGAVHTDSFTGLILPKPHTHMLLASGHSMPVPPDFFLHPQTGRLLPVAGNVGYDPASSTLVFTTDSCTGDMRKWEFPLLPFVPYPLSRHSAQPVTTRLRGLRPGQRLLLGRPMCDPDTGILVPILAVTIHPQTGLVYPLGGVHVCPLTRLPQPIQVGSPMLDPMTGNVVLTAGVSLDLITGAVLPVGGLLLGESFIEPLSSMLVRVGGGSIRAGKLVPHAGGFQALLDSQTLVARIRLVELLRGLREDWGSGEMGLQGLQAQRKETELGRIQAAAKELEQAWGKGLHCHLQLLSRLETLLDWAWGVAQD
;
A
#
# COMPACT_ATOMS: atom_id res chain seq x y z
N MET A 1 45.23 -20.00 13.24
CA MET A 1 46.49 -20.29 13.95
C MET A 1 46.94 -19.00 14.61
N MET A 2 47.02 -19.00 15.96
CA MET A 2 47.73 -18.06 16.88
C MET A 2 47.70 -16.54 16.57
N LEU A 3 47.18 -15.65 17.43
CA LEU A 3 47.46 -15.51 18.87
C LEU A 3 46.30 -14.86 19.65
N ARG A 4 46.10 -15.42 20.84
CA ARG A 4 45.23 -15.00 21.94
C ARG A 4 45.89 -13.88 22.78
N LYS A 5 45.04 -13.32 23.67
CA LYS A 5 45.26 -12.94 25.09
C LYS A 5 45.63 -11.47 25.40
N LEU A 6 44.65 -10.70 25.90
CA LEU A 6 44.37 -10.42 27.34
C LEU A 6 43.74 -9.02 27.50
N GLY A 7 42.52 -8.97 28.10
CA GLY A 7 42.00 -7.76 28.76
C GLY A 7 42.76 -7.47 30.07
N PRO A 8 42.33 -6.52 30.95
CA PRO A 8 40.96 -6.01 31.11
C PRO A 8 40.85 -4.46 31.23
N GLY A 9 39.62 -3.95 31.20
CA GLY A 9 39.33 -2.54 31.44
C GLY A 9 37.85 -2.22 31.23
N VAL A 10 36.98 -2.89 31.98
CA VAL A 10 35.53 -2.70 31.95
C VAL A 10 35.18 -1.31 32.48
N CYS A 11 34.64 -0.44 31.63
CA CYS A 11 33.85 0.72 32.05
C CYS A 11 32.36 0.40 31.87
N ARG A 12 31.67 0.16 32.98
CA ARG A 12 30.20 0.15 33.09
C ARG A 12 29.72 1.59 33.26
N TRP A 13 28.87 2.08 32.35
CA TRP A 13 27.66 2.91 32.53
C TRP A 13 26.94 2.92 31.16
N PRO A 14 25.59 2.86 31.13
CA PRO A 14 24.89 1.60 30.97
C PRO A 14 24.26 1.42 29.58
N THR A 15 24.18 0.15 29.22
CA THR A 15 23.29 -0.50 28.25
C THR A 15 21.81 -0.13 28.44
N LEU A 16 21.45 1.12 28.11
CA LEU A 16 20.07 1.61 28.00
C LEU A 16 19.78 2.23 26.62
N LEU A 17 20.59 1.86 25.61
CA LEU A 17 20.41 2.26 24.21
C LEU A 17 20.30 1.06 23.24
N LEU A 18 20.30 -0.17 23.76
CA LEU A 18 20.32 -1.40 22.96
C LEU A 18 19.33 -2.47 23.47
N SER A 19 18.27 -2.07 24.20
CA SER A 19 17.29 -3.00 24.77
C SER A 19 15.82 -2.59 24.61
N TYR A 20 15.49 -1.71 23.66
CA TYR A 20 14.10 -1.42 23.27
C TYR A 20 13.91 -1.55 21.76
N LEU A 21 14.01 -2.79 21.25
CA LEU A 21 12.93 -3.49 20.55
C LEU A 21 13.45 -4.86 20.08
N TYR A 22 12.76 -5.93 20.51
CA TYR A 22 13.07 -7.37 20.49
C TYR A 22 14.03 -7.80 21.61
N VAL A 23 13.62 -8.59 22.61
CA VAL A 23 12.96 -9.91 22.54
C VAL A 23 12.12 -10.18 23.82
N PHE A 24 11.03 -10.93 23.71
CA PHE A 24 10.57 -11.80 24.80
C PHE A 24 10.52 -13.25 24.30
N VAL A 25 11.19 -14.12 25.05
CA VAL A 25 11.02 -15.58 25.27
C VAL A 25 12.38 -16.29 25.18
N GLU A 26 12.89 -16.72 26.34
CA GLU A 26 13.29 -18.10 26.69
C GLU A 26 13.83 -18.09 28.15
N GLU A 27 13.19 -18.81 29.08
CA GLU A 27 13.51 -20.18 29.52
C GLU A 27 14.86 -20.33 30.23
N HIS A 28 14.80 -20.83 31.47
CA HIS A 28 15.92 -21.44 32.17
C HIS A 28 15.49 -22.77 32.79
N THR A 29 16.15 -23.84 32.35
CA THR A 29 16.27 -25.13 33.01
C THR A 29 17.60 -25.22 33.77
N VAL A 30 17.67 -26.00 34.86
CA VAL A 30 18.48 -27.25 34.99
C VAL A 30 18.64 -27.69 36.47
N TYR A 31 18.14 -28.91 36.73
CA TYR A 31 18.52 -30.04 37.61
C TYR A 31 19.33 -29.92 38.93
N GLY A 32 18.87 -30.73 39.92
CA GLY A 32 19.68 -31.38 40.96
C GLY A 32 18.87 -32.06 42.09
N HIS A 33 18.96 -33.39 42.21
CA HIS A 33 18.21 -34.33 43.09
C HIS A 33 18.46 -34.25 44.62
N ASN A 34 17.45 -34.62 45.45
CA ASN A 34 17.45 -35.86 46.29
C ASN A 34 16.13 -36.12 47.07
N ARG A 35 15.79 -37.42 47.22
CA ARG A 35 14.66 -38.11 47.90
C ARG A 35 14.61 -37.85 49.44
N THR A 36 13.51 -38.07 50.19
CA THR A 36 12.62 -39.26 50.35
C THR A 36 11.24 -38.93 51.00
N GLU A 37 10.20 -39.70 50.60
CA GLU A 37 9.03 -40.25 51.37
C GLU A 37 8.05 -39.28 52.11
N GLU A 38 6.72 -39.46 52.19
CA GLU A 38 5.80 -40.57 51.92
C GLU A 38 4.32 -40.08 51.83
N THR A 39 3.54 -40.74 50.94
CA THR A 39 2.08 -41.00 50.83
C THR A 39 0.96 -40.06 51.35
N ARG A 40 -0.01 -39.77 50.45
CA ARG A 40 -1.44 -40.17 50.60
C ARG A 40 -2.21 -40.06 49.28
N GLU A 41 -2.89 -41.14 48.92
CA GLU A 41 -3.73 -41.29 47.73
C GLU A 41 -5.04 -40.50 47.83
N LEU A 42 -5.45 -39.87 46.73
CA LEU A 42 -6.82 -39.40 46.49
C LEU A 42 -7.20 -39.73 45.05
N GLU A 43 -8.41 -40.28 44.88
CA GLU A 43 -8.95 -40.99 43.72
C GLU A 43 -8.79 -40.25 42.38
N ARG A 44 -8.40 -41.00 41.34
CA ARG A 44 -8.17 -40.47 39.98
C ARG A 44 -9.43 -40.60 39.11
N PRO A 45 -9.80 -39.58 38.32
CA PRO A 45 -10.91 -39.67 37.38
C PRO A 45 -10.65 -40.73 36.30
N PHE A 46 -11.67 -41.53 35.98
CA PHE A 46 -11.66 -42.52 34.92
C PHE A 46 -11.60 -41.81 33.56
N CYS A 47 -10.60 -42.13 32.73
CA CYS A 47 -10.43 -41.52 31.40
C CYS A 47 -11.06 -42.40 30.33
N GLU A 48 -12.15 -41.94 29.72
CA GLU A 48 -12.83 -42.64 28.62
C GLU A 48 -12.07 -42.51 27.29
N GLN A 49 -12.45 -43.31 26.29
CA GLN A 49 -11.86 -43.23 24.94
C GLN A 49 -12.07 -41.83 24.35
N GLY A 50 -11.08 -41.35 23.60
CA GLY A 50 -11.02 -40.00 23.05
C GLY A 50 -10.30 -39.00 23.96
N TYR A 51 -10.06 -39.32 25.23
CA TYR A 51 -9.47 -38.41 26.22
C TYR A 51 -8.21 -38.99 26.87
N TYR A 52 -7.35 -38.12 27.42
CA TYR A 52 -6.21 -38.47 28.25
C TYR A 52 -6.20 -37.65 29.56
N CYS A 53 -5.74 -38.26 30.64
CA CYS A 53 -5.82 -37.74 32.01
C CYS A 53 -4.41 -37.59 32.58
N PRO A 54 -3.76 -36.42 32.41
CA PRO A 54 -2.42 -36.19 32.95
C PRO A 54 -2.43 -36.21 34.49
N VAL A 55 -1.31 -36.62 35.08
CA VAL A 55 -1.16 -36.73 36.53
C VAL A 55 -1.38 -35.34 37.17
N GLY A 56 -2.36 -35.24 38.06
CA GLY A 56 -2.73 -33.98 38.73
C GLY A 56 -3.83 -33.16 38.03
N SER A 57 -4.35 -33.61 36.87
CA SER A 57 -5.52 -32.97 36.25
C SER A 57 -6.82 -33.46 36.90
N PRO A 58 -7.72 -32.55 37.32
CA PRO A 58 -9.02 -32.92 37.86
C PRO A 58 -10.02 -33.37 36.79
N THR A 59 -9.77 -33.08 35.50
CA THR A 59 -10.67 -33.40 34.38
C THR A 59 -9.95 -34.08 33.21
N PRO A 60 -10.65 -34.97 32.46
CA PRO A 60 -10.11 -35.60 31.25
C PRO A 60 -9.87 -34.57 30.14
N VAL A 61 -8.74 -34.66 29.43
CA VAL A 61 -8.36 -33.76 28.34
C VAL A 61 -8.63 -34.43 26.99
N PRO A 62 -9.36 -33.80 26.06
CA PRO A 62 -9.71 -34.43 24.79
C PRO A 62 -8.49 -34.52 23.84
N CYS A 63 -8.37 -35.62 23.10
CA CYS A 63 -7.39 -35.74 22.02
C CYS A 63 -7.69 -34.72 20.92
N PRO A 64 -6.69 -33.99 20.39
CA PRO A 64 -6.89 -32.90 19.44
C PRO A 64 -7.42 -33.36 18.07
N LYS A 65 -7.97 -32.42 17.28
CA LYS A 65 -8.35 -32.64 15.86
C LYS A 65 -7.19 -33.29 15.09
N GLY A 66 -7.52 -34.19 14.16
CA GLY A 66 -6.52 -34.98 13.44
C GLY A 66 -5.98 -36.19 14.23
N THR A 67 -6.38 -36.37 15.49
CA THR A 67 -6.01 -37.53 16.32
C THR A 67 -7.24 -38.19 16.95
N PHE A 68 -7.11 -39.44 17.35
CA PHE A 68 -8.12 -40.21 18.08
C PHE A 68 -7.48 -40.95 19.26
N GLY A 69 -8.25 -41.17 20.32
CA GLY A 69 -7.78 -41.80 21.55
C GLY A 69 -8.43 -43.16 21.77
N PRO A 70 -7.90 -44.28 21.23
CA PRO A 70 -8.55 -45.58 21.39
C PRO A 70 -8.34 -46.21 22.78
N THR A 71 -7.40 -45.66 23.57
CA THR A 71 -6.94 -46.28 24.81
C THR A 71 -7.70 -45.71 26.01
N ILE A 72 -8.46 -46.55 26.70
CA ILE A 72 -9.09 -46.21 27.99
C ILE A 72 -8.00 -45.99 29.04
N GLY A 73 -8.15 -44.96 29.86
CA GLY A 73 -7.21 -44.64 30.94
C GLY A 73 -5.88 -44.03 30.47
N ALA A 74 -5.85 -43.45 29.26
CA ALA A 74 -4.69 -42.74 28.75
C ALA A 74 -4.22 -41.64 29.73
N ARG A 75 -2.91 -41.54 29.95
CA ARG A 75 -2.32 -40.62 30.96
C ARG A 75 -1.46 -39.50 30.38
N SER A 76 -1.17 -39.55 29.09
CA SER A 76 -0.42 -38.52 28.38
C SER A 76 -0.98 -38.37 26.97
N ILE A 77 -0.70 -37.21 26.37
CA ILE A 77 -1.07 -36.88 24.99
C ILE A 77 -0.47 -37.85 23.97
N ASP A 78 0.63 -38.55 24.32
CA ASP A 78 1.28 -39.55 23.46
C ASP A 78 0.38 -40.75 23.12
N ARG A 79 -0.74 -40.91 23.84
CA ARG A 79 -1.77 -41.93 23.57
C ARG A 79 -2.83 -41.46 22.56
N CYS A 80 -2.80 -40.20 22.13
CA CYS A 80 -3.61 -39.70 21.03
C CYS A 80 -2.92 -40.07 19.71
N LEU A 81 -3.49 -41.06 19.01
CA LEU A 81 -2.94 -41.57 17.75
C LEU A 81 -3.37 -40.68 16.59
N SER A 82 -2.46 -40.43 15.65
CA SER A 82 -2.80 -39.75 14.39
C SER A 82 -3.79 -40.60 13.59
N CYS A 83 -4.79 -39.96 12.99
CA CYS A 83 -5.79 -40.69 12.22
C CYS A 83 -5.12 -41.34 11.00
N PRO A 84 -5.35 -42.64 10.76
CA PRO A 84 -4.63 -43.38 9.74
C PRO A 84 -4.98 -42.89 8.34
N THR A 85 -4.23 -43.35 7.33
CA THR A 85 -4.55 -43.05 5.93
C THR A 85 -5.98 -43.51 5.59
N ASN A 86 -6.62 -42.78 4.68
CA ASN A 86 -8.04 -42.88 4.32
C ASN A 86 -9.02 -42.68 5.49
N HIS A 87 -8.56 -42.11 6.60
CA HIS A 87 -9.40 -41.70 7.71
C HIS A 87 -9.15 -40.23 8.04
N TYR A 88 -10.11 -39.62 8.72
CA TYR A 88 -10.04 -38.23 9.16
C TYR A 88 -10.66 -38.08 10.54
N CYS A 89 -10.21 -37.05 11.25
CA CYS A 89 -10.67 -36.73 12.59
C CYS A 89 -11.11 -35.27 12.68
N PRO A 90 -12.36 -34.98 12.30
CA PRO A 90 -12.86 -33.61 12.12
C PRO A 90 -13.14 -32.90 13.44
N ARG A 91 -12.99 -33.59 14.56
CA ARG A 91 -13.49 -33.26 15.89
C ARG A 91 -12.48 -33.80 16.94
N PRO A 92 -12.29 -33.27 18.18
CA PRO A 92 -11.40 -33.88 19.15
C PRO A 92 -12.18 -35.00 19.85
N ALA A 93 -11.63 -35.62 20.89
CA ALA A 93 -12.37 -36.62 21.67
C ALA A 93 -12.90 -37.82 20.86
N LEU A 94 -12.36 -38.05 19.65
CA LEU A 94 -12.77 -39.17 18.81
C LEU A 94 -12.20 -40.48 19.38
N PRO A 95 -13.03 -41.51 19.59
CA PRO A 95 -12.55 -42.82 20.05
C PRO A 95 -11.86 -43.61 18.92
N SER A 96 -12.22 -43.32 17.66
CA SER A 96 -11.64 -43.91 16.44
C SER A 96 -11.65 -42.91 15.29
N GLY A 97 -10.76 -43.09 14.31
CA GLY A 97 -10.79 -42.29 13.07
C GLY A 97 -12.00 -42.62 12.21
N LEU A 98 -12.60 -41.62 11.57
CA LEU A 98 -13.73 -41.82 10.65
C LEU A 98 -13.21 -42.16 9.25
N PRO A 99 -13.72 -43.20 8.58
CA PRO A 99 -13.30 -43.53 7.23
C PRO A 99 -13.77 -42.45 6.24
N CYS A 100 -12.95 -42.14 5.23
CA CYS A 100 -13.40 -41.31 4.11
C CYS A 100 -14.53 -42.03 3.35
N GLY A 101 -15.54 -41.27 2.90
CA GLY A 101 -16.63 -41.82 2.07
C GLY A 101 -16.14 -42.33 0.70
N ALA A 102 -16.97 -43.07 -0.02
CA ALA A 102 -16.60 -43.74 -1.28
C ALA A 102 -16.02 -42.82 -2.38
N TRP A 103 -16.35 -41.52 -2.35
CA TRP A 103 -15.86 -40.51 -3.29
C TRP A 103 -14.85 -39.53 -2.68
N ALA A 104 -14.22 -39.89 -1.56
CA ALA A 104 -13.22 -39.09 -0.88
C ALA A 104 -12.00 -39.93 -0.50
N GLN A 105 -10.81 -39.32 -0.53
CA GLN A 105 -9.56 -39.98 -0.13
C GLN A 105 -8.76 -39.06 0.80
N GLN A 106 -7.97 -39.68 1.69
CA GLN A 106 -7.01 -38.96 2.51
C GLN A 106 -5.67 -39.71 2.56
N PRO A 107 -4.71 -39.39 1.68
CA PRO A 107 -3.46 -40.13 1.60
C PRO A 107 -2.51 -39.89 2.79
N LEU A 108 -2.71 -38.84 3.59
CA LEU A 108 -1.83 -38.47 4.71
C LEU A 108 -2.43 -38.86 6.06
N PRO A 109 -1.62 -39.34 7.02
CA PRO A 109 -2.09 -39.52 8.40
C PRO A 109 -2.27 -38.17 9.12
N GLY A 110 -3.06 -38.17 10.19
CA GLY A 110 -3.22 -37.02 11.09
C GLY A 110 -4.13 -35.90 10.59
N GLN A 111 -5.01 -36.18 9.62
CA GLN A 111 -5.80 -35.15 8.93
C GLN A 111 -7.19 -34.97 9.54
N ASP A 112 -7.73 -33.75 9.45
CA ASP A 112 -9.05 -33.37 10.00
C ASP A 112 -10.20 -33.47 8.97
N ARG A 113 -9.88 -33.70 7.69
CA ARG A 113 -10.85 -33.80 6.59
C ARG A 113 -10.32 -34.70 5.48
N CYS A 114 -11.22 -35.29 4.68
CA CYS A 114 -10.85 -35.95 3.43
C CYS A 114 -10.94 -34.98 2.24
N VAL A 115 -10.37 -35.38 1.11
CA VAL A 115 -10.43 -34.64 -0.16
C VAL A 115 -11.31 -35.40 -1.13
N CYS A 116 -12.28 -34.71 -1.75
CA CYS A 116 -13.17 -35.32 -2.74
C CYS A 116 -12.41 -35.66 -4.03
N LEU A 117 -12.74 -36.81 -4.62
CA LEU A 117 -12.13 -37.28 -5.87
C LEU A 117 -12.66 -36.52 -7.10
N GLY A 118 -13.90 -36.03 -7.06
CA GLY A 118 -14.52 -35.30 -8.15
C GLY A 118 -14.14 -33.82 -8.16
N GLU A 119 -13.78 -33.29 -9.33
CA GLU A 119 -13.53 -31.86 -9.50
C GLU A 119 -14.80 -31.05 -9.21
N GLY A 120 -14.64 -29.93 -8.48
CA GLY A 120 -15.75 -29.06 -8.12
C GLY A 120 -16.63 -29.58 -6.98
N GLN A 121 -16.23 -30.63 -6.26
CA GLN A 121 -16.89 -31.10 -5.03
C GLN A 121 -16.25 -30.51 -3.77
N THR A 122 -17.01 -30.43 -2.68
CA THR A 122 -16.52 -30.02 -1.35
C THR A 122 -16.82 -31.10 -0.32
N PHE A 123 -15.85 -31.39 0.54
CA PHE A 123 -15.98 -32.47 1.53
C PHE A 123 -16.78 -32.01 2.75
N GLN A 124 -17.79 -32.78 3.12
CA GLN A 124 -18.67 -32.51 4.27
C GLN A 124 -18.26 -33.43 5.42
N ALA A 125 -17.60 -32.86 6.44
CA ALA A 125 -16.98 -33.64 7.51
C ALA A 125 -17.99 -34.31 8.45
N SER A 126 -19.23 -33.83 8.51
CA SER A 126 -20.25 -34.40 9.39
C SER A 126 -20.85 -35.70 8.87
N ASP A 127 -20.94 -35.90 7.55
CA ASP A 127 -21.53 -37.10 6.92
C ASP A 127 -20.60 -37.82 5.92
N GLY A 128 -19.39 -37.29 5.70
CA GLY A 128 -18.39 -37.90 4.82
C GLY A 128 -18.72 -37.84 3.33
N GLN A 129 -19.73 -37.06 2.91
CA GLN A 129 -20.15 -36.96 1.51
C GLN A 129 -19.43 -35.83 0.76
N CYS A 130 -19.44 -35.93 -0.58
CA CYS A 130 -18.81 -34.97 -1.49
C CYS A 130 -19.81 -34.32 -2.45
N PRO A 131 -20.71 -33.43 -1.97
CA PRO A 131 -21.60 -32.67 -2.85
C PRO A 131 -20.82 -31.66 -3.71
N CYS A 132 -21.45 -31.21 -4.80
CA CYS A 132 -20.93 -30.12 -5.63
C CYS A 132 -20.79 -28.83 -4.79
N ALA A 133 -19.67 -28.14 -4.95
CA ALA A 133 -19.36 -26.88 -4.28
C ALA A 133 -20.24 -25.73 -4.77
N LEU A 134 -20.31 -24.63 -4.01
CA LEU A 134 -21.11 -23.46 -4.36
C LEU A 134 -20.80 -22.91 -5.76
N GLY A 135 -21.79 -22.97 -6.66
CA GLY A 135 -21.64 -22.57 -8.07
C GLY A 135 -21.33 -23.71 -9.04
N TYR A 136 -21.34 -24.95 -8.57
CA TYR A 136 -21.37 -26.16 -9.39
C TYR A 136 -22.74 -26.83 -9.27
N ARG A 137 -23.15 -27.53 -10.33
CA ARG A 137 -24.38 -28.32 -10.38
C ARG A 137 -24.07 -29.72 -10.90
N LEU A 138 -24.81 -30.71 -10.40
CA LEU A 138 -24.73 -32.08 -10.91
C LEU A 138 -25.42 -32.13 -12.29
N MET A 139 -24.80 -32.76 -13.28
CA MET A 139 -25.40 -32.97 -14.61
C MET A 139 -25.55 -34.45 -14.93
N GLY A 140 -26.80 -34.88 -15.16
CA GLY A 140 -27.13 -36.25 -15.56
C GLY A 140 -27.09 -37.26 -14.41
N GLN A 141 -27.16 -38.54 -14.76
CA GLN A 141 -27.12 -39.70 -13.85
C GLN A 141 -25.68 -40.04 -13.40
N GLY A 142 -24.73 -39.12 -13.55
CA GLY A 142 -23.30 -39.32 -13.27
C GLY A 142 -22.72 -38.34 -12.25
N ASP A 143 -21.69 -38.78 -11.54
CA ASP A 143 -21.06 -38.12 -10.37
C ASP A 143 -20.23 -36.85 -10.69
N THR A 144 -20.45 -36.21 -11.84
CA THR A 144 -19.62 -35.07 -12.29
C THR A 144 -20.27 -33.72 -11.99
N CYS A 145 -19.52 -32.85 -11.29
CA CYS A 145 -19.94 -31.50 -10.95
C CYS A 145 -19.44 -30.51 -12.01
N LEU A 146 -20.36 -29.87 -12.72
CA LEU A 146 -20.03 -28.85 -13.72
C LEU A 146 -20.34 -27.46 -13.18
N HIS A 147 -19.55 -26.47 -13.59
CA HIS A 147 -19.85 -25.08 -13.26
C HIS A 147 -21.26 -24.68 -13.70
N SER A 148 -21.99 -24.02 -12.81
CA SER A 148 -23.28 -23.43 -13.12
C SER A 148 -23.07 -22.25 -14.05
N VAL A 149 -23.54 -22.39 -15.30
CA VAL A 149 -23.48 -21.33 -16.30
C VAL A 149 -24.83 -20.65 -16.38
N TYR A 150 -24.83 -19.32 -16.24
CA TYR A 150 -26.03 -18.50 -16.19
C TYR A 150 -26.23 -17.73 -17.49
N ASP A 151 -27.49 -17.46 -17.84
CA ASP A 151 -27.83 -16.65 -19.02
C ASP A 151 -27.57 -15.16 -18.78
N ILE A 152 -27.24 -14.43 -19.84
CA ILE A 152 -27.12 -12.97 -19.83
C ILE A 152 -28.53 -12.37 -19.90
N CYS A 153 -28.97 -11.66 -18.86
CA CYS A 153 -30.28 -11.00 -18.89
C CYS A 153 -30.24 -9.76 -19.79
N ARG A 154 -30.89 -9.82 -20.96
CA ARG A 154 -31.07 -8.68 -21.89
C ARG A 154 -32.47 -8.08 -21.78
N ASP A 155 -32.67 -6.96 -22.47
CA ASP A 155 -34.01 -6.39 -22.75
C ASP A 155 -34.82 -6.06 -21.48
N GLY A 156 -34.16 -5.52 -20.45
CA GLY A 156 -34.80 -5.14 -19.20
C GLY A 156 -35.22 -6.31 -18.30
N ARG A 157 -34.82 -7.55 -18.62
CA ARG A 157 -34.99 -8.71 -17.73
C ARG A 157 -34.08 -8.62 -16.51
N ALA A 158 -34.55 -9.08 -15.36
CA ALA A 158 -33.81 -9.05 -14.09
C ALA A 158 -33.58 -10.47 -13.55
N ARG A 159 -32.41 -10.67 -12.91
CA ARG A 159 -31.96 -11.97 -12.40
C ARG A 159 -32.50 -12.25 -10.99
N THR A 160 -33.06 -13.44 -10.78
CA THR A 160 -33.52 -13.95 -9.48
C THR A 160 -32.35 -14.35 -8.56
N GLN A 161 -32.66 -14.74 -7.31
CA GLN A 161 -31.71 -15.30 -6.36
C GLN A 161 -31.16 -16.69 -6.75
N HIS A 162 -31.80 -17.39 -7.70
CA HIS A 162 -31.33 -18.66 -8.27
C HIS A 162 -30.64 -18.49 -9.64
N GLY A 163 -30.55 -17.26 -10.14
CA GLY A 163 -29.82 -16.94 -11.36
C GLY A 163 -30.61 -17.01 -12.66
N THR A 164 -31.91 -17.30 -12.61
CA THR A 164 -32.82 -17.24 -13.77
C THR A 164 -33.16 -15.79 -14.14
N CYS A 165 -33.25 -15.49 -15.44
CA CYS A 165 -33.62 -14.17 -15.93
C CYS A 165 -35.12 -14.11 -16.21
N LEU A 166 -35.87 -13.29 -15.46
CA LEU A 166 -37.31 -13.12 -15.65
C LEU A 166 -37.62 -11.72 -16.20
N ASP A 167 -38.62 -11.65 -17.08
CA ASP A 167 -39.23 -10.38 -17.49
C ASP A 167 -40.23 -9.87 -16.43
N ARG A 168 -40.79 -8.67 -16.67
CA ARG A 168 -41.70 -8.02 -15.72
C ARG A 168 -42.99 -8.81 -15.46
N GLN A 169 -43.52 -9.53 -16.45
CA GLN A 169 -44.74 -10.34 -16.32
C GLN A 169 -44.46 -11.64 -15.58
N GLN A 170 -43.35 -12.30 -15.93
CA GLN A 170 -42.86 -13.50 -15.25
C GLN A 170 -42.54 -13.22 -13.78
N TRP A 171 -41.95 -12.06 -13.45
CA TRP A 171 -41.75 -11.63 -12.06
C TRP A 171 -43.08 -11.48 -11.31
N ALA A 172 -44.10 -10.88 -11.94
CA ALA A 172 -45.41 -10.73 -11.31
C ALA A 172 -46.05 -12.10 -11.02
N GLN A 173 -46.01 -13.03 -11.98
CA GLN A 173 -46.51 -14.41 -11.80
C GLN A 173 -45.73 -15.15 -10.70
N HIS A 174 -44.40 -15.09 -10.74
CA HIS A 174 -43.54 -15.74 -9.76
C HIS A 174 -43.82 -15.22 -8.34
N CYS A 175 -43.86 -13.91 -8.14
CA CYS A 175 -44.08 -13.34 -6.82
C CYS A 175 -45.49 -13.57 -6.27
N THR A 176 -46.52 -13.47 -7.13
CA THR A 176 -47.93 -13.64 -6.71
C THR A 176 -48.31 -15.08 -6.39
N GLN A 177 -47.74 -16.05 -7.12
CA GLN A 177 -48.13 -17.46 -6.98
C GLN A 177 -47.22 -18.24 -6.03
N GLN A 178 -45.93 -17.88 -5.92
CA GLN A 178 -44.93 -18.72 -5.26
C GLN A 178 -44.30 -18.11 -4.00
N VAL A 179 -44.30 -16.77 -3.85
CA VAL A 179 -43.54 -16.09 -2.79
C VAL A 179 -44.43 -15.37 -1.78
N CYS A 180 -45.32 -14.49 -2.26
CA CYS A 180 -46.23 -13.75 -1.38
C CYS A 180 -47.36 -14.66 -0.83
N LEU A 181 -47.90 -14.30 0.33
CA LEU A 181 -48.99 -15.06 1.00
C LEU A 181 -50.29 -15.05 0.18
N SER A 182 -50.61 -13.91 -0.42
CA SER A 182 -51.74 -13.75 -1.33
C SER A 182 -51.34 -12.95 -2.57
N PRO A 183 -52.06 -13.10 -3.71
CA PRO A 183 -51.80 -12.31 -4.91
C PRO A 183 -51.95 -10.80 -4.69
N GLY A 184 -52.82 -10.38 -3.78
CA GLY A 184 -53.05 -8.97 -3.44
C GLY A 184 -51.93 -8.32 -2.62
N ASP A 185 -51.00 -9.12 -2.08
CA ASP A 185 -49.86 -8.62 -1.34
C ASP A 185 -48.68 -8.22 -2.25
N TYR A 186 -48.72 -8.53 -3.54
CA TYR A 186 -47.64 -8.19 -4.46
C TYR A 186 -47.54 -6.68 -4.70
N GLN A 187 -46.39 -6.08 -4.35
CA GLN A 187 -46.09 -4.67 -4.56
C GLN A 187 -45.10 -4.42 -5.71
N GLY A 188 -44.34 -5.45 -6.11
CA GLY A 188 -43.30 -5.32 -7.13
C GLY A 188 -42.15 -6.29 -6.91
N PHE A 189 -41.01 -6.03 -7.56
CA PHE A 189 -39.78 -6.79 -7.36
C PHE A 189 -38.57 -5.83 -7.38
N ASP A 190 -37.50 -6.23 -6.69
CA ASP A 190 -36.20 -5.56 -6.74
C ASP A 190 -35.30 -6.35 -7.69
N GLY A 191 -34.97 -5.77 -8.86
CA GLY A 191 -34.13 -6.44 -9.85
C GLY A 191 -32.64 -6.54 -9.45
N ALA A 192 -32.16 -5.62 -8.62
CA ALA A 192 -30.77 -5.59 -8.18
C ALA A 192 -30.51 -6.71 -7.15
N LEU A 193 -31.42 -6.90 -6.20
CA LEU A 193 -31.35 -7.96 -5.20
C LEU A 193 -31.94 -9.28 -5.71
N GLY A 194 -32.89 -9.23 -6.65
CA GLY A 194 -33.64 -10.40 -7.10
C GLY A 194 -34.64 -10.89 -6.06
N LEU A 195 -35.37 -9.97 -5.41
CA LEU A 195 -36.35 -10.27 -4.36
C LEU A 195 -37.74 -9.77 -4.74
N CYS A 196 -38.77 -10.51 -4.34
CA CYS A 196 -40.17 -10.07 -4.44
C CYS A 196 -40.50 -9.08 -3.31
N LEU A 197 -41.28 -8.05 -3.62
CA LEU A 197 -41.81 -7.09 -2.66
C LEU A 197 -43.24 -7.49 -2.32
N CYS A 198 -43.44 -8.01 -1.11
CA CYS A 198 -44.75 -8.38 -0.60
C CYS A 198 -45.18 -7.41 0.52
N ARG A 199 -46.45 -7.03 0.53
CA ARG A 199 -47.07 -6.24 1.60
C ARG A 199 -47.12 -7.07 2.88
N GLN A 200 -46.60 -6.51 3.97
CA GLN A 200 -46.76 -7.12 5.29
C GLN A 200 -48.10 -6.68 5.91
N PRO A 201 -48.85 -7.58 6.57
CA PRO A 201 -50.06 -7.20 7.30
C PRO A 201 -49.75 -6.22 8.44
N PRO A 202 -50.57 -5.18 8.68
CA PRO A 202 -50.33 -4.17 9.71
C PRO A 202 -50.29 -4.72 11.14
N GLU A 203 -50.96 -5.85 11.42
CA GLU A 203 -50.93 -6.55 12.72
C GLU A 203 -49.59 -7.29 13.00
N ARG A 204 -48.69 -7.35 12.02
CA ARG A 204 -47.38 -8.03 12.09
C ARG A 204 -46.22 -7.08 11.73
N ALA A 205 -46.45 -5.77 11.84
CA ALA A 205 -45.45 -4.75 11.59
C ALA A 205 -44.35 -4.78 12.66
N VAL A 206 -43.11 -4.53 12.23
CA VAL A 206 -41.93 -4.42 13.10
C VAL A 206 -42.22 -3.46 14.26
N CYS A 207 -42.09 -3.97 15.48
CA CYS A 207 -42.15 -3.28 16.75
C CYS A 207 -41.43 -1.91 16.66
N GLY A 208 -42.19 -0.81 16.67
CA GLY A 208 -41.65 0.56 16.63
C GLY A 208 -40.82 0.89 17.88
N GLY A 209 -40.19 2.06 17.93
CA GLY A 209 -39.26 2.45 19.01
C GLY A 209 -39.82 2.35 20.45
N TRP A 210 -41.15 2.38 20.61
CA TRP A 210 -41.85 2.28 21.91
C TRP A 210 -42.20 0.83 22.31
N CYS A 211 -42.09 -0.13 21.41
CA CYS A 211 -42.30 -1.55 21.68
C CYS A 211 -40.97 -2.26 22.05
N ARG A 212 -39.82 -1.64 21.72
CA ARG A 212 -38.45 -2.04 22.14
C ARG A 212 -38.16 -1.89 23.64
N SER A 213 -39.06 -1.25 24.40
CA SER A 213 -38.93 -1.04 25.86
C SER A 213 -39.60 -2.12 26.71
N ARG A 214 -40.22 -3.14 26.10
CA ARG A 214 -40.73 -4.30 26.85
C ARG A 214 -39.57 -5.20 27.31
N PRO A 215 -39.69 -5.86 28.49
CA PRO A 215 -38.66 -6.76 28.98
C PRO A 215 -38.42 -7.86 27.96
N LYS A 216 -37.22 -7.83 27.37
CA LYS A 216 -36.79 -8.74 26.31
C LYS A 216 -36.64 -10.13 26.92
N LEU A 217 -37.48 -11.05 26.48
CA LEU A 217 -37.35 -12.46 26.83
C LEU A 217 -36.08 -13.01 26.16
N GLU A 218 -35.00 -13.10 26.92
CA GLU A 218 -33.74 -13.66 26.45
C GLU A 218 -33.57 -15.07 26.98
N LEU A 219 -33.51 -16.02 26.05
CA LEU A 219 -33.16 -17.42 26.32
C LEU A 219 -31.64 -17.54 26.30
N HIS A 220 -31.07 -17.94 27.43
CA HIS A 220 -29.64 -18.17 27.58
C HIS A 220 -29.40 -19.64 27.92
N LEU A 221 -28.48 -20.26 27.18
CA LEU A 221 -27.91 -21.55 27.57
C LEU A 221 -26.80 -21.28 28.58
N VAL A 222 -26.99 -21.71 29.83
CA VAL A 222 -26.06 -21.49 30.94
C VAL A 222 -25.52 -22.81 31.43
N CYS A 223 -24.21 -22.84 31.67
CA CYS A 223 -23.52 -23.96 32.29
C CYS A 223 -23.44 -23.80 33.81
N ALA A 224 -24.18 -24.63 34.56
CA ALA A 224 -24.20 -24.62 36.02
C ALA A 224 -23.59 -25.91 36.58
N ALA A 225 -22.36 -25.80 37.09
CA ALA A 225 -21.57 -26.79 37.84
C ALA A 225 -21.25 -28.14 37.15
N VAL A 226 -22.15 -28.73 36.35
CA VAL A 226 -21.96 -29.90 35.46
C VAL A 226 -23.11 -30.01 34.41
N ASN A 227 -24.28 -29.39 34.65
CA ASN A 227 -25.47 -29.59 33.83
C ASN A 227 -25.79 -28.36 32.97
N LEU A 228 -26.15 -28.60 31.70
CA LEU A 228 -26.70 -27.59 30.80
C LEU A 228 -28.10 -27.20 31.26
N GLN A 229 -28.31 -25.92 31.51
CA GLN A 229 -29.61 -25.36 31.86
C GLN A 229 -30.00 -24.32 30.81
N LEU A 230 -31.22 -24.44 30.30
CA LEU A 230 -31.82 -23.36 29.50
C LEU A 230 -32.48 -22.41 30.49
N VAL A 231 -31.90 -21.22 30.63
CA VAL A 231 -32.38 -20.20 31.56
C VAL A 231 -33.10 -19.14 30.76
N TYR A 232 -34.31 -18.82 31.22
CA TYR A 232 -35.10 -17.73 30.71
C TYR A 232 -35.20 -16.66 31.81
N SER A 233 -34.85 -15.42 31.48
CA SER A 233 -34.98 -14.25 32.35
C SER A 233 -36.13 -13.35 31.88
N ASN A 234 -37.07 -13.02 32.78
CA ASN A 234 -38.02 -11.92 32.62
C ASN A 234 -37.88 -10.88 33.75
N SER A 235 -38.69 -9.82 33.70
CA SER A 235 -38.73 -8.76 34.70
C SER A 235 -39.31 -9.17 36.06
N GLU A 236 -39.87 -10.37 36.21
CA GLU A 236 -40.55 -10.85 37.44
C GLU A 236 -39.85 -12.06 38.11
N GLY A 237 -38.81 -12.63 37.51
CA GLY A 237 -38.01 -13.73 38.09
C GLY A 237 -37.26 -14.57 37.05
N GLN A 238 -36.19 -15.25 37.48
CA GLN A 238 -35.39 -16.14 36.64
C GLN A 238 -35.93 -17.58 36.77
N VAL A 239 -36.39 -18.19 35.69
CA VAL A 239 -36.85 -19.59 35.68
C VAL A 239 -35.85 -20.41 34.89
N SER A 240 -35.21 -21.38 35.56
CA SER A 240 -34.30 -22.34 34.93
C SER A 240 -35.05 -23.64 34.64
N VAL A 241 -34.97 -24.10 33.38
CA VAL A 241 -35.42 -25.45 33.03
C VAL A 241 -34.19 -26.35 33.05
N SER A 242 -34.05 -27.11 34.13
CA SER A 242 -33.02 -28.13 34.27
C SER A 242 -33.63 -29.52 34.09
N GLY A 243 -33.03 -30.34 33.24
CA GLY A 243 -33.37 -31.75 33.11
C GLY A 243 -34.61 -32.03 32.24
N SER A 244 -34.36 -32.36 30.97
CA SER A 244 -35.21 -33.31 30.25
C SER A 244 -34.36 -33.98 29.17
N VAL A 245 -34.68 -35.26 28.87
CA VAL A 245 -34.18 -36.05 27.72
C VAL A 245 -34.18 -35.26 26.41
N LEU A 246 -34.97 -34.19 26.36
CA LEU A 246 -35.29 -33.40 25.19
C LEU A 246 -34.28 -32.26 24.98
N LEU A 247 -33.78 -31.64 26.06
CA LEU A 247 -32.60 -30.77 26.01
C LEU A 247 -31.39 -31.58 25.56
N GLU A 248 -31.21 -32.77 26.15
CA GLU A 248 -30.16 -33.69 25.69
C GLU A 248 -30.36 -34.03 24.21
N THR A 249 -31.57 -34.28 23.68
CA THR A 249 -31.74 -34.55 22.24
C THR A 249 -31.60 -33.35 21.31
N ALA A 250 -32.04 -32.16 21.74
CA ALA A 250 -32.01 -30.94 20.92
C ALA A 250 -30.61 -30.32 20.87
N PHE A 251 -29.84 -30.49 21.94
CA PHE A 251 -28.44 -30.11 22.05
C PHE A 251 -27.48 -31.32 21.96
N LYS A 252 -27.97 -32.54 21.67
CA LYS A 252 -27.17 -33.78 21.51
C LYS A 252 -26.11 -33.67 20.44
N ARG A 253 -26.29 -32.74 19.49
CA ARG A 253 -25.31 -32.44 18.44
C ARG A 253 -24.22 -31.46 18.90
N TRP A 254 -24.06 -31.29 20.21
CA TRP A 254 -23.03 -30.49 20.84
C TRP A 254 -21.91 -31.30 21.52
N ASP A 255 -21.14 -32.02 20.70
CA ASP A 255 -19.67 -32.05 20.65
C ASP A 255 -19.34 -32.50 19.21
N SER A 256 -18.12 -32.50 18.69
CA SER A 256 -16.78 -32.40 19.20
C SER A 256 -16.11 -31.37 18.25
N GLN A 257 -15.54 -30.30 18.78
CA GLN A 257 -15.10 -29.06 18.08
C GLN A 257 -16.16 -28.00 17.76
N GLY A 258 -17.30 -27.98 18.48
CA GLY A 258 -18.23 -26.84 18.44
C GLY A 258 -18.62 -26.20 19.79
N THR A 259 -18.25 -26.79 20.93
CA THR A 259 -18.23 -26.33 22.37
C THR A 259 -19.48 -25.88 23.17
N LEU A 260 -19.94 -26.73 24.12
CA LEU A 260 -20.15 -26.42 25.55
C LEU A 260 -20.47 -27.70 26.34
N GLN A 261 -19.44 -28.50 26.64
CA GLN A 261 -19.42 -29.18 27.95
C GLN A 261 -19.14 -28.09 28.98
N CYS A 262 -19.82 -28.13 30.12
CA CYS A 262 -19.57 -27.21 31.22
C CYS A 262 -18.20 -27.50 31.84
N ASP A 263 -17.11 -27.14 31.15
CA ASP A 263 -15.77 -27.20 31.71
C ASP A 263 -15.78 -26.29 32.94
N GLY A 264 -15.46 -26.85 34.10
CA GLY A 264 -15.62 -26.24 35.43
C GLY A 264 -14.83 -24.95 35.70
N ARG A 265 -14.46 -24.17 34.68
CA ARG A 265 -13.89 -22.84 34.77
C ARG A 265 -14.71 -21.88 33.89
N HIS A 266 -15.53 -21.06 34.57
CA HIS A 266 -16.32 -19.91 34.10
C HIS A 266 -17.75 -20.19 33.60
N ASN A 267 -18.71 -19.47 34.18
CA ASN A 267 -20.11 -19.43 33.79
C ASN A 267 -20.26 -18.85 32.37
N VAL A 268 -20.28 -19.69 31.34
CA VAL A 268 -20.56 -19.26 29.96
C VAL A 268 -22.07 -19.20 29.76
N SER A 269 -22.56 -18.06 29.28
CA SER A 269 -23.95 -17.84 28.86
C SER A 269 -24.00 -17.56 27.35
N LEU A 270 -24.67 -18.41 26.58
CA LEU A 270 -24.85 -18.22 25.13
C LEU A 270 -26.31 -17.88 24.81
N PRO A 271 -26.57 -16.87 23.95
CA PRO A 271 -27.93 -16.56 23.53
C PRO A 271 -28.47 -17.64 22.58
N VAL A 272 -29.71 -18.07 22.81
CA VAL A 272 -30.43 -19.04 21.96
C VAL A 272 -31.61 -18.36 21.31
N TYR A 273 -31.64 -18.40 19.98
CA TYR A 273 -32.71 -17.81 19.20
C TYR A 273 -33.59 -18.90 18.59
N THR A 274 -34.91 -18.81 18.81
CA THR A 274 -35.86 -19.84 18.36
C THR A 274 -36.52 -19.45 17.05
N VAL A 275 -36.62 -20.42 16.14
CA VAL A 275 -37.27 -20.28 14.83
C VAL A 275 -38.28 -21.40 14.65
N GLN A 276 -39.52 -21.03 14.40
CA GLN A 276 -40.59 -21.98 14.11
C GLN A 276 -40.60 -22.33 12.62
N THR A 277 -40.74 -23.62 12.29
CA THR A 277 -40.94 -24.08 10.90
C THR A 277 -42.31 -24.73 10.77
N SER A 278 -43.32 -23.95 10.39
CA SER A 278 -44.71 -24.42 10.22
C SER A 278 -45.32 -23.71 9.00
N GLY A 279 -45.08 -24.26 7.81
CA GLY A 279 -45.46 -23.66 6.51
C GLY A 279 -44.64 -22.43 6.09
N ASP A 280 -44.06 -21.69 7.04
CA ASP A 280 -43.09 -20.61 6.85
C ASP A 280 -42.02 -20.67 7.97
N PHE A 281 -40.91 -19.94 7.80
CA PHE A 281 -40.01 -19.63 8.92
C PHE A 281 -40.62 -18.49 9.75
N GLY A 282 -40.96 -18.74 11.01
CA GLY A 282 -41.56 -17.75 11.91
C GLY A 282 -40.71 -17.48 13.14
N VAL A 283 -40.58 -16.22 13.54
CA VAL A 283 -39.98 -15.82 14.83
C VAL A 283 -41.04 -15.13 15.66
N ARG A 284 -41.26 -15.60 16.90
CA ARG A 284 -42.17 -14.96 17.87
C ARG A 284 -41.42 -13.94 18.73
N GLU A 285 -41.97 -12.74 18.88
CA GLU A 285 -41.58 -11.84 19.98
C GLU A 285 -42.24 -12.36 21.28
N GLY A 286 -41.42 -12.70 22.28
CA GLY A 286 -41.89 -13.29 23.53
C GLY A 286 -42.84 -12.36 24.28
N GLY A 287 -44.10 -12.77 24.41
CA GLY A 287 -45.09 -12.11 25.23
C GLY A 287 -46.24 -13.05 25.58
N SER A 288 -46.37 -13.33 26.88
CA SER A 288 -47.60 -13.77 27.58
C SER A 288 -48.17 -15.19 27.39
N ASP A 289 -47.37 -16.27 27.32
CA ASP A 289 -47.96 -17.60 27.62
C ASP A 289 -46.99 -18.68 28.17
N TRP A 290 -45.87 -18.29 28.79
CA TRP A 290 -44.97 -19.26 29.44
C TRP A 290 -45.32 -19.59 30.91
N SER A 291 -46.32 -18.93 31.50
CA SER A 291 -46.70 -19.17 32.91
C SER A 291 -47.83 -20.20 33.10
N SER A 292 -48.40 -20.74 32.03
CA SER A 292 -49.54 -21.66 32.09
C SER A 292 -49.12 -23.10 31.80
N ARG A 293 -48.48 -23.73 32.79
CA ARG A 293 -48.20 -25.17 32.90
C ARG A 293 -47.23 -25.77 31.88
N ALA A 294 -46.41 -26.69 32.39
CA ALA A 294 -45.54 -27.60 31.67
C ALA A 294 -46.32 -28.49 30.68
N THR A 295 -46.72 -27.93 29.52
CA THR A 295 -47.37 -28.66 28.44
C THR A 295 -46.87 -28.17 27.08
N ILE A 296 -45.54 -28.05 26.94
CA ILE A 296 -44.87 -27.93 25.63
C ILE A 296 -44.78 -29.29 24.90
N TRP A 297 -45.26 -30.36 25.55
CA TRP A 297 -45.19 -31.73 25.04
C TRP A 297 -46.60 -32.31 24.93
N GLY A 298 -47.30 -32.05 23.83
CA GLY A 298 -48.50 -32.81 23.44
C GLY A 298 -49.74 -32.05 22.96
N GLY A 299 -49.77 -30.71 22.98
CA GLY A 299 -50.96 -29.95 22.54
C GLY A 299 -50.90 -29.47 21.09
N THR A 300 -51.87 -29.88 20.27
CA THR A 300 -52.20 -29.24 18.99
C THR A 300 -52.61 -27.78 19.24
N MET A 301 -51.69 -26.84 19.07
CA MET A 301 -51.99 -25.41 19.20
C MET A 301 -52.40 -24.81 17.86
N ASN A 302 -53.71 -24.64 17.72
CA ASN A 302 -54.35 -23.75 16.75
C ASN A 302 -54.22 -22.29 17.24
N SER A 303 -53.76 -21.40 16.35
CA SER A 303 -54.13 -19.96 16.21
C SER A 303 -52.94 -19.01 15.97
N SER A 304 -53.05 -18.32 14.82
CA SER A 304 -52.45 -17.04 14.42
C SER A 304 -51.08 -16.64 15.00
N SER A 305 -50.04 -16.90 14.21
CA SER A 305 -48.68 -16.36 14.36
C SER A 305 -48.67 -14.82 14.37
N VAL A 306 -48.26 -14.21 15.49
CA VAL A 306 -47.80 -12.82 15.55
C VAL A 306 -46.27 -12.88 15.56
N GLY A 307 -45.64 -12.64 14.42
CA GLY A 307 -44.19 -12.81 14.26
C GLY A 307 -43.69 -12.48 12.85
N ILE A 308 -42.37 -12.28 12.70
CA ILE A 308 -41.73 -12.03 11.41
C ILE A 308 -41.69 -13.35 10.63
N LEU A 309 -42.27 -13.36 9.44
CA LEU A 309 -42.23 -14.50 8.52
C LEU A 309 -41.03 -14.37 7.56
N ASN A 310 -40.38 -15.50 7.29
CA ASN A 310 -39.22 -15.60 6.39
C ASN A 310 -38.15 -14.53 6.71
N PRO A 311 -37.64 -14.50 7.96
CA PRO A 311 -36.79 -13.41 8.43
C PRO A 311 -35.39 -13.45 7.82
N THR A 312 -34.75 -12.28 7.78
CA THR A 312 -33.31 -12.13 7.66
C THR A 312 -32.72 -11.95 9.05
N ALA A 313 -31.82 -12.85 9.46
CA ALA A 313 -31.19 -12.85 10.76
C ALA A 313 -29.77 -12.24 10.71
N CYS A 314 -29.42 -11.45 11.72
CA CYS A 314 -28.06 -10.95 11.96
C CYS A 314 -27.54 -11.55 13.26
N LEU A 315 -26.51 -12.40 13.17
CA LEU A 315 -25.97 -13.18 14.28
C LEU A 315 -24.47 -12.92 14.44
N HIS A 316 -23.95 -13.16 15.64
CA HIS A 316 -22.53 -13.18 15.93
C HIS A 316 -21.97 -14.62 15.88
N LEU A 317 -20.65 -14.73 15.80
CA LEU A 317 -19.96 -16.03 15.82
C LEU A 317 -20.27 -16.75 17.14
N GLY A 318 -20.77 -17.98 17.06
CA GLY A 318 -21.14 -18.79 18.23
C GLY A 318 -22.60 -18.67 18.69
N ASP A 319 -23.41 -17.78 18.09
CA ASP A 319 -24.85 -17.72 18.38
C ASP A 319 -25.58 -19.00 17.93
N ILE A 320 -26.62 -19.39 18.69
CA ILE A 320 -27.34 -20.64 18.50
C ILE A 320 -28.71 -20.37 17.88
N LEU A 321 -28.99 -21.01 16.74
CA LEU A 321 -30.35 -21.10 16.19
C LEU A 321 -30.98 -22.43 16.60
N LEU A 322 -32.17 -22.37 17.18
CA LEU A 322 -33.00 -23.52 17.54
C LEU A 322 -34.26 -23.56 16.67
N PHE A 323 -34.35 -24.55 15.80
CA PHE A 323 -35.50 -24.77 14.92
C PHE A 323 -36.47 -25.77 15.54
N THR A 324 -37.76 -25.47 15.53
CA THR A 324 -38.80 -26.50 15.70
C THR A 324 -38.89 -27.29 14.41
N VAL A 325 -38.89 -28.62 14.44
CA VAL A 325 -38.87 -29.45 13.23
C VAL A 325 -39.96 -30.51 13.26
N SER A 326 -40.46 -30.86 12.07
CA SER A 326 -41.46 -31.91 11.87
C SER A 326 -41.10 -32.74 10.62
N ARG A 327 -41.80 -33.85 10.39
CA ARG A 327 -41.57 -34.68 9.19
C ARG A 327 -41.86 -33.95 7.88
N GLN A 328 -42.72 -32.92 7.90
CA GLN A 328 -43.12 -32.16 6.72
C GLN A 328 -42.35 -30.84 6.58
N HIS A 329 -42.11 -30.16 7.71
CA HIS A 329 -41.45 -28.85 7.75
C HIS A 329 -40.15 -28.93 8.56
N TYR A 330 -39.03 -28.70 7.90
CA TYR A 330 -37.70 -28.59 8.50
C TYR A 330 -36.79 -27.71 7.62
N PRO A 331 -35.75 -27.07 8.19
CA PRO A 331 -34.83 -26.23 7.43
C PRO A 331 -33.95 -27.07 6.49
N GLN A 332 -33.76 -26.61 5.26
CA GLN A 332 -32.79 -27.14 4.31
C GLN A 332 -31.86 -26.04 3.82
N TYR A 333 -30.57 -26.34 3.64
CA TYR A 333 -29.62 -25.39 3.10
C TYR A 333 -29.82 -25.24 1.57
N ASP A 334 -30.05 -24.01 1.10
CA ASP A 334 -30.31 -23.74 -0.32
C ASP A 334 -29.01 -23.48 -1.08
N VAL A 335 -28.31 -24.55 -1.46
CA VAL A 335 -26.97 -24.50 -2.08
C VAL A 335 -26.92 -23.63 -3.35
N GLU A 336 -27.99 -23.62 -4.14
CA GLU A 336 -28.07 -22.89 -5.41
C GLU A 336 -28.29 -21.38 -5.25
N ASN A 337 -28.55 -20.92 -4.03
CA ASN A 337 -28.83 -19.51 -3.77
C ASN A 337 -27.60 -18.62 -3.97
N LEU A 338 -27.74 -17.58 -4.79
CA LEU A 338 -26.65 -16.64 -5.12
C LEU A 338 -26.23 -15.73 -3.96
N PHE A 339 -26.97 -15.72 -2.85
CA PHE A 339 -26.57 -15.02 -1.62
C PHE A 339 -25.56 -15.78 -0.78
N ASN A 340 -25.41 -17.10 -0.94
CA ASN A 340 -24.45 -17.88 -0.16
C ASN A 340 -23.01 -17.43 -0.42
N THR A 341 -22.24 -17.22 0.65
CA THR A 341 -20.84 -16.81 0.55
C THR A 341 -19.84 -17.92 0.91
N ASN A 342 -20.23 -18.85 1.78
CA ASN A 342 -19.29 -19.77 2.44
C ASN A 342 -19.21 -21.10 1.71
N ARG A 343 -18.10 -21.32 0.98
CA ARG A 343 -17.87 -22.51 0.13
C ARG A 343 -17.64 -23.80 0.93
N ASP A 344 -17.05 -23.67 2.12
CA ASP A 344 -16.65 -24.80 2.97
C ASP A 344 -17.65 -25.05 4.11
N PHE A 345 -18.86 -24.50 3.99
CA PHE A 345 -19.90 -24.72 5.00
C PHE A 345 -20.32 -26.19 5.02
N ASP A 346 -20.24 -26.81 6.20
CA ASP A 346 -20.70 -28.16 6.44
C ASP A 346 -22.20 -28.16 6.78
N TRP A 347 -23.02 -28.47 5.79
CA TRP A 347 -24.48 -28.61 5.91
C TRP A 347 -24.91 -30.08 6.01
N GLY A 348 -23.97 -31.01 6.18
CA GLY A 348 -24.24 -32.42 6.48
C GLY A 348 -25.18 -32.65 7.67
N PRO A 349 -25.12 -31.89 8.78
CA PRO A 349 -26.06 -32.04 9.89
C PRO A 349 -27.54 -31.84 9.50
N LEU A 350 -27.83 -31.01 8.49
CA LEU A 350 -29.18 -30.79 7.96
C LEU A 350 -29.65 -31.98 7.09
N ARG A 351 -28.73 -32.65 6.38
CA ARG A 351 -29.05 -33.89 5.66
C ARG A 351 -29.32 -35.04 6.61
N GLN A 352 -28.47 -35.20 7.63
CA GLN A 352 -28.68 -36.20 8.67
C GLN A 352 -30.02 -35.98 9.39
N LEU A 353 -30.38 -34.73 9.71
CA LEU A 353 -31.71 -34.42 10.23
C LEU A 353 -32.83 -34.92 9.31
N ALA A 354 -32.71 -34.70 8.00
CA ALA A 354 -33.71 -35.17 7.04
C ALA A 354 -33.81 -36.71 6.99
N GLU A 355 -32.69 -37.41 7.18
CA GLU A 355 -32.67 -38.88 7.30
C GLU A 355 -33.27 -39.36 8.63
N ASP A 356 -32.91 -38.72 9.74
CA ASP A 356 -33.43 -39.03 11.07
C ASP A 356 -34.96 -38.84 11.13
N LEU A 357 -35.48 -37.76 10.55
CA LEU A 357 -36.92 -37.51 10.49
C LEU A 357 -37.67 -38.59 9.67
N LYS A 358 -37.01 -39.21 8.69
CA LYS A 358 -37.56 -40.30 7.87
C LYS A 358 -37.46 -41.67 8.55
N LEU A 359 -36.33 -41.96 9.20
CA LEU A 359 -35.99 -43.30 9.70
C LEU A 359 -36.35 -43.50 11.18
N ALA A 360 -36.34 -42.45 12.00
CA ALA A 360 -36.58 -42.59 13.44
C ALA A 360 -38.05 -42.86 13.75
N ARG A 361 -38.30 -43.82 14.66
CA ARG A 361 -39.65 -44.12 15.19
C ARG A 361 -40.23 -42.90 15.92
N THR A 362 -39.40 -42.20 16.68
CA THR A 362 -39.73 -40.94 17.36
C THR A 362 -38.86 -39.83 16.78
N PRO A 363 -39.36 -39.05 15.81
CA PRO A 363 -38.58 -37.98 15.18
C PRO A 363 -38.23 -36.89 16.18
N PRO A 364 -37.04 -36.25 16.06
CA PRO A 364 -36.73 -35.06 16.86
C PRO A 364 -37.73 -33.95 16.54
N THR A 365 -38.14 -33.20 17.57
CA THR A 365 -39.02 -32.03 17.45
C THR A 365 -38.27 -30.70 17.45
N LEU A 366 -36.99 -30.73 17.81
CA LEU A 366 -36.09 -29.58 17.90
C LEU A 366 -34.76 -29.91 17.25
N PHE A 367 -34.18 -28.93 16.55
CA PHE A 367 -32.87 -29.03 15.92
C PHE A 367 -32.08 -27.74 16.13
N SER A 368 -30.89 -27.83 16.72
CA SER A 368 -30.01 -26.69 16.96
C SER A 368 -28.86 -26.63 15.95
N MET A 369 -28.41 -25.42 15.62
CA MET A 369 -27.25 -25.20 14.74
C MET A 369 -26.47 -23.94 15.15
N VAL A 370 -25.16 -24.01 14.97
CA VAL A 370 -24.18 -22.98 15.34
C VAL A 370 -23.35 -22.61 14.13
N PHE A 371 -23.01 -21.33 14.01
CA PHE A 371 -22.20 -20.83 12.91
C PHE A 371 -20.80 -20.46 13.37
N THR A 372 -19.79 -21.12 12.78
CA THR A 372 -18.37 -20.95 13.12
C THR A 372 -17.62 -20.04 12.15
N GLN A 373 -18.22 -19.68 11.01
CA GLN A 373 -17.62 -18.82 9.99
C GLN A 373 -18.50 -17.60 9.71
N PRO A 374 -17.93 -16.40 9.50
CA PRO A 374 -18.69 -15.24 9.09
C PRO A 374 -19.13 -15.37 7.63
N GLY A 375 -20.32 -14.85 7.29
CA GLY A 375 -20.85 -14.94 5.92
C GLY A 375 -22.37 -14.92 5.85
N VAL A 376 -22.90 -15.25 4.68
CA VAL A 376 -24.35 -15.36 4.44
C VAL A 376 -24.71 -16.81 4.15
N TYR A 377 -25.76 -17.28 4.82
CA TYR A 377 -26.33 -18.62 4.69
C TYR A 377 -27.81 -18.51 4.31
N ALA A 378 -28.21 -19.15 3.22
CA ALA A 378 -29.60 -19.22 2.78
C ALA A 378 -30.21 -20.58 3.14
N PHE A 379 -31.35 -20.53 3.84
CA PHE A 379 -32.16 -21.70 4.15
C PHE A 379 -33.48 -21.61 3.40
N LYS A 380 -33.97 -22.75 2.94
CA LYS A 380 -35.32 -22.93 2.41
C LYS A 380 -36.09 -23.95 3.22
N LEU A 381 -37.40 -23.90 3.16
CA LEU A 381 -38.26 -24.86 3.83
C LEU A 381 -38.36 -26.16 3.01
N SER A 382 -38.47 -27.30 3.68
CA SER A 382 -38.48 -28.62 3.04
C SER A 382 -39.68 -28.89 2.12
N ASP A 383 -40.83 -28.33 2.44
CA ASP A 383 -42.09 -28.45 1.68
C ASP A 383 -42.25 -27.34 0.62
N HIS A 384 -41.73 -26.14 0.89
CA HIS A 384 -41.84 -24.97 0.01
C HIS A 384 -40.47 -24.41 -0.37
N GLN A 385 -40.08 -24.61 -1.63
CA GLN A 385 -38.78 -24.16 -2.15
C GLN A 385 -38.60 -22.64 -2.21
N TYR A 386 -39.68 -21.86 -2.12
CA TYR A 386 -39.66 -20.40 -2.26
C TYR A 386 -39.73 -19.65 -0.92
N LYS A 387 -39.91 -20.36 0.20
CA LYS A 387 -39.89 -19.80 1.55
C LYS A 387 -38.48 -19.85 2.10
N HIS A 388 -37.87 -18.67 2.26
CA HIS A 388 -36.45 -18.55 2.57
C HIS A 388 -36.19 -17.81 3.88
N MET A 389 -35.15 -18.23 4.59
CA MET A 389 -34.55 -17.50 5.71
C MET A 389 -33.09 -17.22 5.38
N TYR A 390 -32.65 -15.98 5.55
CA TYR A 390 -31.26 -15.59 5.30
C TYR A 390 -30.57 -15.28 6.62
N VAL A 391 -29.39 -15.86 6.84
CA VAL A 391 -28.62 -15.63 8.07
C VAL A 391 -27.30 -14.96 7.69
N ARG A 392 -27.08 -13.75 8.21
CA ARG A 392 -25.83 -13.01 8.13
C ARG A 392 -25.08 -13.16 9.44
N VAL A 393 -23.93 -13.83 9.39
CA VAL A 393 -23.02 -13.97 10.54
C VAL A 393 -21.93 -12.93 10.43
N MET A 394 -21.84 -12.07 11.44
CA MET A 394 -20.89 -10.97 11.50
C MET A 394 -19.48 -11.47 11.86
N PRO A 395 -18.41 -10.92 11.26
CA PRO A 395 -17.04 -11.22 11.67
C PRO A 395 -16.76 -10.71 13.09
N ALA A 396 -15.69 -11.20 13.72
CA ALA A 396 -15.28 -10.75 15.05
C ALA A 396 -15.13 -9.21 15.09
N GLY A 397 -15.81 -8.56 16.04
CA GLY A 397 -15.86 -7.10 16.18
C GLY A 397 -16.86 -6.39 15.26
N GLY A 398 -17.53 -7.11 14.34
CA GLY A 398 -18.63 -6.56 13.55
C GLY A 398 -19.93 -6.48 14.35
N GLN A 399 -20.70 -5.40 14.18
CA GLN A 399 -21.98 -5.17 14.85
C GLN A 399 -23.15 -5.17 13.86
N CYS A 400 -24.30 -5.69 14.28
CA CYS A 400 -25.54 -5.60 13.52
C CYS A 400 -26.01 -4.14 13.44
N TYR A 401 -26.59 -3.75 12.29
CA TYR A 401 -26.99 -2.38 12.01
C TYR A 401 -28.06 -1.84 12.99
N GLU A 402 -28.95 -2.72 13.45
CA GLU A 402 -30.02 -2.41 14.41
C GLU A 402 -30.00 -3.41 15.57
N ALA A 403 -30.58 -2.99 16.70
CA ALA A 403 -30.71 -3.84 17.88
C ALA A 403 -31.75 -4.94 17.62
N GLY A 404 -31.29 -6.20 17.63
CA GLY A 404 -32.14 -7.38 17.45
C GLY A 404 -31.55 -8.35 16.42
N PRO A 405 -31.79 -9.66 16.56
CA PRO A 405 -31.25 -10.67 15.68
C PRO A 405 -32.09 -10.92 14.42
N PHE A 406 -33.38 -10.53 14.38
CA PHE A 406 -34.29 -10.87 13.28
C PHE A 406 -34.97 -9.64 12.68
N PHE A 407 -35.02 -9.60 11.35
CA PHE A 407 -35.57 -8.51 10.57
C PHE A 407 -36.40 -9.05 9.40
N PRO A 408 -37.36 -8.29 8.88
CA PRO A 408 -38.08 -8.73 7.68
C PRO A 408 -37.18 -8.71 6.46
N THR A 409 -37.36 -9.67 5.57
CA THR A 409 -36.59 -9.81 4.32
C THR A 409 -37.08 -8.81 3.26
N VAL A 410 -36.76 -7.53 3.48
CA VAL A 410 -37.05 -6.43 2.56
C VAL A 410 -35.73 -5.80 2.07
N PRO A 411 -35.71 -5.17 0.88
CA PRO A 411 -34.48 -4.64 0.28
C PRO A 411 -33.64 -3.77 1.22
N HIS A 412 -34.30 -2.95 2.03
CA HIS A 412 -33.66 -2.05 3.00
C HIS A 412 -32.83 -2.79 4.06
N HIS A 413 -33.38 -3.83 4.67
CA HIS A 413 -32.66 -4.60 5.71
C HIS A 413 -31.59 -5.51 5.08
N VAL A 414 -31.90 -6.15 3.95
CA VAL A 414 -30.95 -7.02 3.22
C VAL A 414 -29.72 -6.23 2.76
N THR A 415 -29.91 -5.04 2.18
CA THR A 415 -28.80 -4.18 1.74
C THR A 415 -28.00 -3.61 2.91
N ARG A 416 -28.65 -3.14 3.98
CA ARG A 416 -27.95 -2.59 5.16
C ARG A 416 -27.13 -3.63 5.92
N MET A 417 -27.52 -4.91 5.88
CA MET A 417 -26.75 -6.02 6.43
C MET A 417 -25.61 -6.50 5.52
N GLY A 418 -25.46 -5.89 4.33
CA GLY A 418 -24.42 -6.26 3.38
C GLY A 418 -24.67 -7.61 2.69
N ILE A 419 -25.92 -8.05 2.60
CA ILE A 419 -26.29 -9.24 1.81
C ILE A 419 -26.44 -8.80 0.35
N ALA A 420 -25.68 -9.44 -0.55
CA ALA A 420 -25.69 -9.14 -1.97
C ALA A 420 -25.48 -10.40 -2.80
N LYS A 421 -26.05 -10.43 -4.03
CA LYS A 421 -25.82 -11.53 -4.98
C LYS A 421 -24.35 -11.60 -5.37
N ARG A 422 -23.81 -12.80 -5.48
CA ARG A 422 -22.48 -13.06 -6.04
C ARG A 422 -22.36 -12.47 -7.46
N ARG A 423 -21.39 -11.57 -7.67
CA ARG A 423 -21.21 -10.83 -8.93
C ARG A 423 -20.42 -11.61 -9.99
N HIS A 424 -19.51 -12.47 -9.58
CA HIS A 424 -18.66 -13.29 -10.48
C HIS A 424 -19.40 -14.57 -10.88
N LEU A 425 -20.42 -14.43 -11.72
CA LEU A 425 -21.14 -15.55 -12.32
C LEU A 425 -20.48 -15.92 -13.66
N LEU A 426 -20.33 -17.22 -13.93
CA LEU A 426 -19.96 -17.69 -15.26
C LEU A 426 -21.18 -17.51 -16.17
N LEU A 427 -21.10 -16.54 -17.08
CA LEU A 427 -22.16 -16.23 -18.02
C LEU A 427 -21.97 -17.04 -19.32
N ARG A 428 -23.06 -17.45 -19.96
CA ARG A 428 -22.99 -18.08 -21.28
C ARG A 428 -22.37 -17.10 -22.29
N PRO A 429 -21.44 -17.56 -23.16
CA PRO A 429 -20.85 -16.71 -24.18
C PRO A 429 -21.93 -16.20 -25.13
N ASP A 430 -21.80 -14.93 -25.49
CA ASP A 430 -22.67 -14.26 -26.43
C ASP A 430 -22.30 -14.65 -27.86
N TRP A 431 -22.88 -15.74 -28.36
CA TRP A 431 -22.58 -16.25 -29.70
C TRP A 431 -22.93 -15.27 -30.82
N LEU A 432 -23.90 -14.36 -30.59
CA LEU A 432 -24.28 -13.32 -31.55
C LEU A 432 -23.17 -12.27 -31.68
N VAL A 433 -22.68 -11.74 -30.57
CA VAL A 433 -21.62 -10.71 -30.59
C VAL A 433 -20.29 -11.32 -30.98
N THR A 434 -19.96 -12.50 -30.44
CA THR A 434 -18.72 -13.22 -30.78
C THR A 434 -18.71 -13.64 -32.25
N GLY A 435 -19.85 -14.10 -32.78
CA GLY A 435 -20.01 -14.43 -34.20
C GLY A 435 -19.85 -13.20 -35.09
N GLY A 436 -20.48 -12.07 -34.74
CA GLY A 436 -20.32 -10.81 -35.46
C GLY A 436 -18.87 -10.28 -35.46
N LEU A 437 -18.18 -10.38 -34.33
CA LEU A 437 -16.76 -10.02 -34.21
C LEU A 437 -15.84 -10.94 -34.99
N LEU A 438 -16.11 -12.26 -35.01
CA LEU A 438 -15.36 -13.22 -35.80
C LEU A 438 -15.54 -12.97 -37.30
N ILE A 439 -16.77 -12.72 -37.75
CA ILE A 439 -17.04 -12.36 -39.15
C ILE A 439 -16.35 -11.04 -39.51
N GLY A 440 -16.44 -10.03 -38.65
CA GLY A 440 -15.73 -8.76 -38.83
C GLY A 440 -14.21 -8.93 -38.86
N ALA A 441 -13.65 -9.78 -37.99
CA ALA A 441 -12.23 -10.10 -37.95
C ALA A 441 -11.78 -10.84 -39.21
N VAL A 442 -12.59 -11.75 -39.76
CA VAL A 442 -12.32 -12.44 -41.03
C VAL A 442 -12.33 -11.45 -42.19
N VAL A 443 -13.28 -10.50 -42.22
CA VAL A 443 -13.30 -9.43 -43.24
C VAL A 443 -12.05 -8.56 -43.14
N VAL A 444 -11.67 -8.13 -41.94
CA VAL A 444 -10.46 -7.34 -41.71
C VAL A 444 -9.20 -8.13 -42.06
N LEU A 445 -9.13 -9.43 -41.72
CA LEU A 445 -8.04 -10.31 -42.12
C LEU A 445 -7.96 -10.44 -43.64
N SER A 446 -9.09 -10.60 -44.33
CA SER A 446 -9.10 -10.67 -45.81
C SER A 446 -8.62 -9.36 -46.45
N LEU A 447 -8.97 -8.22 -45.83
CA LEU A 447 -8.56 -6.89 -46.29
C LEU A 447 -7.06 -6.64 -45.99
N CYS A 448 -6.57 -7.11 -44.84
CA CYS A 448 -5.15 -7.08 -44.50
C CYS A 448 -4.33 -8.01 -45.38
N VAL A 449 -4.83 -9.21 -45.70
CA VAL A 449 -4.14 -10.17 -46.57
C VAL A 449 -4.06 -9.64 -48.00
N THR A 450 -5.13 -9.02 -48.51
CA THR A 450 -5.09 -8.35 -49.83
C THR A 450 -4.13 -7.16 -49.83
N LEU A 451 -4.07 -6.36 -48.76
CA LEU A 451 -3.07 -5.31 -48.58
C LEU A 451 -1.64 -5.84 -48.47
N LEU A 452 -1.43 -6.97 -47.79
CA LEU A 452 -0.13 -7.62 -47.67
C LEU A 452 0.33 -8.25 -48.98
N ILE A 453 -0.59 -8.79 -49.80
CA ILE A 453 -0.28 -9.26 -51.15
C ILE A 453 0.15 -8.07 -52.02
N LEU A 454 -0.57 -6.95 -51.94
CA LEU A 454 -0.19 -5.69 -52.61
C LEU A 454 1.17 -5.15 -52.12
N PHE A 455 1.45 -5.22 -50.81
CA PHE A 455 2.75 -4.82 -50.26
C PHE A 455 3.88 -5.81 -50.56
N ARG A 456 3.58 -7.09 -50.79
CA ARG A 456 4.59 -8.10 -51.15
C ARG A 456 5.01 -7.99 -52.62
N GLU A 457 4.09 -7.62 -53.51
CA GLU A 457 4.43 -7.35 -54.91
C GLU A 457 5.10 -5.99 -55.13
N TYR A 458 4.87 -5.00 -54.24
CA TYR A 458 5.34 -3.63 -54.45
C TYR A 458 6.14 -3.00 -53.29
N GLY A 459 6.56 -3.76 -52.26
CA GLY A 459 7.14 -3.22 -51.02
C GLY A 459 8.50 -3.79 -50.61
N TRP A 460 9.34 -2.87 -50.11
CA TRP A 460 10.77 -2.94 -49.78
C TRP A 460 11.11 -3.86 -48.59
N PRO A 461 12.35 -4.40 -48.46
CA PRO A 461 12.69 -5.43 -47.48
C PRO A 461 12.61 -4.92 -46.04
N GLU A 462 11.95 -5.70 -45.19
CA GLU A 462 11.56 -5.36 -43.82
C GLU A 462 12.76 -5.38 -42.84
N LYS A 463 12.90 -4.34 -42.01
CA LYS A 463 13.88 -4.29 -40.91
C LYS A 463 13.30 -4.92 -39.65
N VAL A 464 14.06 -5.82 -39.04
CA VAL A 464 13.70 -6.56 -37.81
C VAL A 464 13.64 -5.63 -36.59
N ALA A 465 12.63 -5.82 -35.73
CA ALA A 465 12.42 -5.05 -34.51
C ALA A 465 13.53 -5.27 -33.46
N THR A 466 14.07 -4.18 -32.92
CA THR A 466 15.05 -4.17 -31.81
C THR A 466 14.37 -4.40 -30.46
N ARG A 467 14.99 -5.24 -29.61
CA ARG A 467 14.49 -5.62 -28.28
C ARG A 467 14.91 -4.57 -27.23
N ALA A 468 13.95 -3.95 -26.54
CA ALA A 468 14.22 -2.89 -25.56
C ALA A 468 15.00 -3.38 -24.32
N ARG A 469 16.02 -2.60 -23.92
CA ARG A 469 17.05 -2.94 -22.92
C ARG A 469 16.52 -3.12 -21.48
N TYR A 470 15.45 -2.42 -21.09
CA TYR A 470 14.85 -2.59 -19.76
C TYR A 470 14.30 -4.01 -19.54
N ARG A 471 13.82 -4.66 -20.61
CA ARG A 471 13.30 -6.02 -20.57
C ARG A 471 14.40 -7.07 -20.40
N SER A 472 15.62 -6.76 -20.87
CA SER A 472 16.82 -7.56 -20.59
C SER A 472 17.41 -7.28 -19.21
N LEU A 473 17.28 -6.05 -18.69
CA LEU A 473 17.74 -5.68 -17.34
C LEU A 473 16.84 -6.29 -16.25
N GLN A 474 15.52 -6.37 -16.48
CA GLN A 474 14.60 -7.03 -15.54
C GLN A 474 14.86 -8.55 -15.42
N LEU A 475 15.42 -9.17 -16.46
CA LEU A 475 15.85 -10.57 -16.42
C LEU A 475 17.13 -10.78 -15.59
N GLN A 476 17.86 -9.71 -15.23
CA GLN A 476 19.05 -9.78 -14.35
C GLN A 476 18.70 -9.78 -12.86
N TYR A 477 17.46 -9.49 -12.48
CA TYR A 477 17.01 -9.48 -11.09
C TYR A 477 15.86 -10.48 -10.91
N PRO A 478 16.14 -11.73 -10.51
CA PRO A 478 15.12 -12.72 -10.23
C PRO A 478 14.34 -12.28 -9.01
N MET A 479 13.10 -11.83 -9.21
CA MET A 479 12.21 -11.45 -8.09
C MET A 479 11.92 -12.61 -7.13
N GLU A 480 12.26 -13.84 -7.52
CA GLU A 480 12.19 -15.05 -6.70
C GLU A 480 13.21 -15.05 -5.55
N ASP A 481 14.37 -14.40 -5.72
CA ASP A 481 15.43 -14.27 -4.70
C ASP A 481 15.05 -13.31 -3.57
N TYR A 482 14.09 -12.41 -3.82
CA TYR A 482 13.56 -11.45 -2.84
C TYR A 482 12.31 -11.96 -2.11
N SER A 483 11.83 -13.16 -2.45
CA SER A 483 10.74 -13.81 -1.73
C SER A 483 11.29 -14.69 -0.63
N SER A 484 11.18 -14.25 0.63
CA SER A 484 11.40 -15.16 1.75
C SER A 484 10.31 -16.25 1.69
N LYS A 485 10.73 -17.48 1.37
CA LYS A 485 9.87 -18.63 1.60
C LYS A 485 9.80 -18.84 3.11
N GLY A 486 8.77 -18.30 3.74
CA GLY A 486 8.31 -18.79 5.02
C GLY A 486 8.15 -20.32 4.97
N SER A 487 8.44 -20.96 6.09
CA SER A 487 8.64 -22.40 6.27
C SER A 487 7.54 -23.32 5.72
N ARG A 488 7.70 -23.83 4.50
CA ARG A 488 7.46 -25.23 4.11
C ARG A 488 7.85 -25.48 2.65
N VAL A 489 8.67 -26.51 2.45
CA VAL A 489 9.09 -27.01 1.15
C VAL A 489 7.87 -27.55 0.38
N THR A 490 7.64 -27.03 -0.82
CA THR A 490 7.19 -27.84 -1.95
C THR A 490 8.06 -27.47 -3.16
N THR A 491 8.86 -28.42 -3.61
CA THR A 491 9.65 -28.32 -4.83
C THR A 491 8.71 -28.48 -6.02
N LEU A 492 8.49 -27.40 -6.77
CA LEU A 492 7.84 -27.46 -8.08
C LEU A 492 8.74 -26.77 -9.09
N LYS A 493 9.48 -27.59 -9.84
CA LYS A 493 10.37 -27.19 -10.92
C LYS A 493 9.50 -26.63 -12.06
N LYS A 494 9.36 -25.31 -12.17
CA LYS A 494 8.66 -24.69 -13.30
C LYS A 494 9.60 -24.67 -14.50
N HIS A 495 9.28 -25.46 -15.53
CA HIS A 495 9.91 -25.33 -16.84
C HIS A 495 9.41 -24.08 -17.56
N HIS A 496 10.30 -23.46 -18.32
CA HIS A 496 10.04 -22.25 -19.10
C HIS A 496 9.06 -22.55 -20.26
N ARG A 497 8.08 -21.67 -20.49
CA ARG A 497 6.97 -21.82 -21.46
C ARG A 497 7.36 -21.87 -22.95
N ASN A 498 8.65 -21.92 -23.27
CA ASN A 498 9.15 -22.02 -24.66
C ASN A 498 9.80 -23.37 -24.99
N LEU A 499 9.80 -24.33 -24.05
CA LEU A 499 10.32 -25.69 -24.27
C LEU A 499 9.24 -26.70 -24.73
N GLN A 500 8.02 -26.25 -24.99
CA GLN A 500 6.91 -27.13 -25.42
C GLN A 500 6.66 -27.13 -26.94
N ALA A 501 7.57 -26.58 -27.74
CA ALA A 501 7.52 -26.65 -29.20
C ALA A 501 8.76 -27.35 -29.76
N ARG A 502 8.99 -28.60 -29.34
CA ARG A 502 9.70 -29.67 -30.06
C ARG A 502 9.81 -30.91 -29.15
N MET A 503 8.72 -31.67 -29.07
CA MET A 503 8.85 -33.10 -28.86
C MET A 503 8.77 -33.76 -30.23
N THR A 504 9.92 -34.26 -30.68
CA THR A 504 9.99 -35.40 -31.60
C THR A 504 11.11 -36.30 -31.09
N GLU A 505 10.68 -37.46 -30.58
CA GLU A 505 11.34 -38.78 -30.59
C GLU A 505 12.80 -38.90 -30.09
N ALA A 506 12.98 -39.49 -28.90
CA ALA A 506 13.55 -40.83 -28.70
C ALA A 506 14.28 -41.00 -27.33
N SER A 507 13.97 -42.13 -26.69
CA SER A 507 14.76 -42.96 -25.74
C SER A 507 15.13 -42.49 -24.30
N VAL A 508 14.46 -43.15 -23.34
CA VAL A 508 14.97 -44.04 -22.24
C VAL A 508 16.01 -43.52 -21.20
N GLN A 509 15.60 -43.64 -19.91
CA GLN A 509 16.25 -43.51 -18.57
C GLN A 509 17.47 -44.45 -18.32
N PRO A 510 18.13 -44.56 -17.11
CA PRO A 510 18.01 -43.85 -15.80
C PRO A 510 19.36 -43.50 -15.07
N ASP A 511 19.23 -42.82 -13.91
CA ASP A 511 20.03 -42.82 -12.66
C ASP A 511 21.57 -42.62 -12.62
N LEU A 512 21.99 -41.57 -11.90
CA LEU A 512 23.15 -41.64 -10.99
C LEU A 512 23.02 -40.65 -9.81
N ALA A 513 23.49 -41.11 -8.65
CA ALA A 513 23.14 -40.69 -7.31
C ALA A 513 23.84 -39.40 -6.80
N LEU A 514 23.12 -38.73 -5.88
CA LEU A 514 23.56 -38.05 -4.65
C LEU A 514 25.02 -37.53 -4.58
N GLU A 515 25.15 -36.20 -4.48
CA GLU A 515 25.87 -35.62 -3.33
C GLU A 515 24.98 -34.59 -2.65
N ALA A 516 24.84 -34.77 -1.33
CA ALA A 516 24.30 -33.81 -0.40
C ALA A 516 25.47 -32.97 0.13
N ASP A 517 25.31 -31.64 0.08
CA ASP A 517 25.83 -30.64 1.04
C ASP A 517 26.17 -29.32 0.33
N GLU A 518 25.16 -28.46 0.15
CA GLU A 518 25.36 -27.01 0.29
C GLU A 518 24.25 -26.45 1.18
N PHE A 519 24.44 -26.79 2.45
CA PHE A 519 24.36 -25.91 3.61
C PHE A 519 24.00 -24.44 3.31
N TRP A 520 22.91 -24.00 3.95
CA TRP A 520 22.40 -22.63 4.02
C TRP A 520 23.48 -21.54 4.07
N ASP A 521 23.56 -20.73 3.02
CA ASP A 521 24.39 -19.53 2.99
C ASP A 521 23.59 -18.31 3.52
N TYR A 522 23.72 -18.05 4.83
CA TYR A 522 23.04 -16.96 5.53
C TYR A 522 23.54 -15.56 5.10
N GLU A 523 24.57 -15.44 4.27
CA GLU A 523 25.13 -14.15 3.84
C GLU A 523 24.29 -13.42 2.77
N HIS A 524 23.29 -14.09 2.16
CA HIS A 524 22.54 -13.55 1.01
C HIS A 524 21.08 -13.15 1.33
N GLN A 525 20.64 -13.21 2.59
CA GLN A 525 19.27 -12.83 2.96
C GLN A 525 19.17 -11.32 3.16
N VAL A 526 18.38 -10.64 2.32
CA VAL A 526 18.16 -9.19 2.40
C VAL A 526 17.14 -8.89 3.51
N ASP A 527 17.60 -8.21 4.57
CA ASP A 527 16.77 -7.79 5.70
C ASP A 527 15.73 -6.73 5.27
N LEU A 528 14.45 -6.99 5.56
CA LEU A 528 13.31 -6.14 5.16
C LEU A 528 12.88 -5.15 6.26
N GLU A 529 13.63 -4.98 7.35
CA GLU A 529 13.28 -4.08 8.45
C GLU A 529 13.19 -2.60 8.05
N ALA A 530 13.75 -2.23 6.88
CA ALA A 530 13.63 -0.89 6.29
C ALA A 530 12.35 -0.68 5.43
N PHE A 531 11.52 -1.71 5.26
CA PHE A 531 10.34 -1.66 4.39
C PHE A 531 9.12 -1.08 5.12
N SER A 532 8.88 0.22 4.95
CA SER A 532 7.65 0.87 5.41
C SER A 532 6.52 0.68 4.38
N THR A 533 5.41 0.07 4.80
CA THR A 533 4.21 -0.06 3.97
C THR A 533 3.65 1.29 3.53
N ASN A 534 3.80 2.32 4.35
CA ASN A 534 3.40 3.69 4.00
C ASN A 534 4.30 4.30 2.93
N THR A 535 5.62 4.08 2.98
CA THR A 535 6.50 4.52 1.89
C THR A 535 6.21 3.74 0.62
N PHE A 536 5.97 2.43 0.70
CA PHE A 536 5.59 1.61 -0.44
C PHE A 536 4.30 2.08 -1.13
N TYR A 537 3.22 2.29 -0.37
CA TYR A 537 1.97 2.80 -0.93
C TYR A 537 2.10 4.25 -1.42
N SER A 538 2.94 5.08 -0.79
CA SER A 538 3.22 6.43 -1.29
C SER A 538 3.99 6.41 -2.62
N ILE A 539 4.90 5.45 -2.80
CA ILE A 539 5.65 5.24 -4.04
C ILE A 539 4.72 4.69 -5.12
N LEU A 540 3.87 3.71 -4.80
CA LEU A 540 2.84 3.19 -5.72
C LEU A 540 1.84 4.28 -6.13
N LEU A 541 1.42 5.12 -5.19
CA LEU A 541 0.55 6.26 -5.49
C LEU A 541 1.27 7.27 -6.39
N LYS A 542 2.55 7.60 -6.11
CA LYS A 542 3.37 8.46 -6.97
C LYS A 542 3.57 7.87 -8.37
N HIS A 543 3.79 6.56 -8.48
CA HIS A 543 3.93 5.86 -9.76
C HIS A 543 2.61 5.82 -10.52
N SER A 544 1.49 5.54 -9.85
CA SER A 544 0.15 5.60 -10.44
C SER A 544 -0.19 7.02 -10.94
N VAL A 545 0.13 8.04 -10.16
CA VAL A 545 -0.06 9.45 -10.53
C VAL A 545 0.88 9.85 -11.68
N SER A 546 2.13 9.38 -11.68
CA SER A 546 3.09 9.64 -12.77
C SER A 546 2.67 8.96 -14.07
N VAL A 547 2.22 7.70 -14.00
CA VAL A 547 1.72 6.92 -15.15
C VAL A 547 0.42 7.51 -15.70
N THR A 548 -0.51 7.93 -14.83
CA THR A 548 -1.74 8.59 -15.28
C THR A 548 -1.48 9.99 -15.83
N ALA A 549 -0.48 10.71 -15.31
CA ALA A 549 -0.02 11.97 -15.89
C ALA A 549 0.64 11.77 -17.27
N THR A 550 1.47 10.75 -17.45
CA THR A 550 2.07 10.41 -18.76
C THR A 550 1.05 9.86 -19.75
N LEU A 551 0.05 9.09 -19.32
CA LEU A 551 -1.09 8.70 -20.17
C LEU A 551 -1.95 9.90 -20.55
N GLY A 552 -2.13 10.85 -19.63
CA GLY A 552 -2.77 12.15 -19.91
C GLY A 552 -1.97 12.97 -20.91
N GLN A 553 -0.64 12.98 -20.78
CA GLN A 553 0.29 13.63 -21.69
C GLN A 553 0.27 12.99 -23.08
N LEU A 554 0.34 11.66 -23.18
CA LEU A 554 0.25 10.92 -24.45
C LEU A 554 -1.12 11.12 -25.12
N ARG A 555 -2.22 11.16 -24.34
CA ARG A 555 -3.54 11.49 -24.86
C ARG A 555 -3.60 12.93 -25.39
N GLY A 556 -2.93 13.86 -24.71
CA GLY A 556 -2.76 15.25 -25.16
C GLY A 556 -1.94 15.34 -26.44
N GLU A 557 -0.77 14.70 -26.49
CA GLU A 557 0.11 14.63 -27.64
C GLU A 557 -0.57 13.99 -28.86
N VAL A 558 -1.34 12.91 -28.67
CA VAL A 558 -2.13 12.30 -29.75
C VAL A 558 -3.26 13.22 -30.21
N LYS A 559 -3.92 13.93 -29.29
CA LYS A 559 -4.97 14.89 -29.63
C LYS A 559 -4.40 16.09 -30.38
N ASP A 560 -3.25 16.60 -29.98
CA ASP A 560 -2.57 17.73 -30.61
C ASP A 560 -1.91 17.32 -31.94
N LEU A 561 -1.45 16.08 -32.07
CA LEU A 561 -1.05 15.49 -33.35
C LEU A 561 -2.25 15.38 -34.29
N TYR A 562 -3.39 14.90 -33.81
CA TYR A 562 -4.62 14.78 -34.59
C TYR A 562 -5.15 16.16 -35.00
N GLN A 563 -5.14 17.14 -34.08
CA GLN A 563 -5.53 18.52 -34.35
C GLN A 563 -4.51 19.24 -35.23
N GLY A 564 -3.21 18.93 -35.12
CA GLY A 564 -2.14 19.44 -35.98
C GLY A 564 -2.19 18.87 -37.39
N VAL A 565 -2.52 17.59 -37.54
CA VAL A 565 -2.78 16.96 -38.84
C VAL A 565 -4.06 17.51 -39.45
N MET A 566 -5.14 17.67 -38.68
CA MET A 566 -6.39 18.29 -39.13
C MET A 566 -6.25 19.79 -39.43
N GLY A 567 -5.39 20.49 -38.70
CA GLY A 567 -5.05 21.90 -38.91
C GLY A 567 -4.20 22.11 -40.16
N LYS A 568 -3.23 21.21 -40.41
CA LYS A 568 -2.50 21.15 -41.67
C LYS A 568 -3.41 20.75 -42.83
N LEU A 569 -4.38 19.84 -42.64
CA LEU A 569 -5.41 19.52 -43.64
C LEU A 569 -6.32 20.72 -43.94
N LYS A 570 -6.69 21.52 -42.93
CA LYS A 570 -7.48 22.76 -43.13
C LYS A 570 -6.66 23.88 -43.78
N GLY A 571 -5.36 23.96 -43.52
CA GLY A 571 -4.44 24.87 -44.21
C GLY A 571 -4.29 24.56 -45.70
N LEU A 572 -4.54 23.32 -46.12
CA LEU A 572 -4.61 22.90 -47.52
C LEU A 572 -5.93 23.26 -48.21
N GLN A 573 -6.90 23.79 -47.48
CA GLN A 573 -8.22 24.15 -47.99
C GLN A 573 -8.39 25.66 -48.24
N LEU A 574 -7.35 26.47 -48.02
CA LEU A 574 -7.37 27.93 -48.29
C LEU A 574 -6.14 28.44 -49.06
N GLN A 575 -5.64 27.66 -50.01
CA GLN A 575 -4.95 28.19 -51.18
C GLN A 575 -5.61 27.60 -52.43
N SER A 576 -6.44 28.41 -53.08
CA SER A 576 -6.89 28.21 -54.45
C SER A 576 -5.67 28.12 -55.37
N GLY A 577 -5.16 26.91 -55.57
CA GLY A 577 -3.98 26.67 -56.40
C GLY A 577 -3.36 25.28 -56.34
N TRP A 578 -4.05 24.25 -55.82
CA TRP A 578 -3.57 22.87 -55.82
C TRP A 578 -4.24 22.00 -56.89
N SER A 579 -4.36 22.57 -58.09
CA SER A 579 -4.53 21.79 -59.32
C SER A 579 -3.22 21.82 -60.12
N ALA A 580 -2.10 21.45 -59.50
CA ALA A 580 -0.81 21.20 -60.19
C ALA A 580 0.29 20.60 -59.28
N VAL A 581 -0.01 19.72 -58.31
CA VAL A 581 1.03 18.85 -57.72
C VAL A 581 0.66 17.39 -57.96
N GLY A 582 0.35 17.10 -59.22
CA GLY A 582 0.52 15.77 -59.77
C GLY A 582 1.93 15.64 -60.32
N LYS A 583 2.64 14.59 -59.91
CA LYS A 583 3.68 13.91 -60.70
C LYS A 583 5.00 14.65 -60.95
N THR A 584 5.85 14.77 -59.94
CA THR A 584 7.31 14.75 -60.19
C THR A 584 8.01 13.87 -59.17
N LYS A 585 8.72 12.84 -59.66
CA LYS A 585 9.66 11.98 -58.92
C LYS A 585 10.60 12.82 -58.03
N GLU A 586 10.94 14.02 -58.49
CA GLU A 586 11.75 15.02 -57.78
C GLU A 586 11.15 15.55 -56.48
N GLY A 587 9.82 15.67 -56.36
CA GLY A 587 9.16 16.11 -55.13
C GLY A 587 9.24 15.05 -54.03
N TYR A 588 9.04 13.79 -54.42
CA TYR A 588 9.21 12.64 -53.53
C TYR A 588 10.69 12.46 -53.12
N GLU A 589 11.62 12.58 -54.05
CA GLU A 589 13.07 12.52 -53.75
C GLU A 589 13.50 13.67 -52.83
N ARG A 590 12.96 14.89 -53.01
CA ARG A 590 13.21 16.01 -52.08
C ARG A 590 12.70 15.71 -50.68
N LEU A 591 11.47 15.22 -50.54
CA LEU A 591 10.90 14.86 -49.24
C LEU A 591 11.67 13.71 -48.58
N ARG A 592 12.07 12.69 -49.35
CA ARG A 592 12.90 11.58 -48.86
C ARG A 592 14.26 12.07 -48.35
N ARG A 593 14.95 12.93 -49.10
CA ARG A 593 16.22 13.54 -48.65
C ARG A 593 16.03 14.35 -47.35
N GLN A 594 14.92 15.08 -47.21
CA GLN A 594 14.61 15.83 -45.98
C GLN A 594 14.36 14.89 -44.79
N VAL A 595 13.66 13.77 -44.98
CA VAL A 595 13.43 12.78 -43.92
C VAL A 595 14.74 12.09 -43.53
N GLU A 596 15.56 11.67 -44.50
CA GLU A 596 16.87 11.06 -44.24
C GLU A 596 17.81 12.02 -43.49
N GLN A 597 17.82 13.31 -43.86
CA GLN A 597 18.56 14.35 -43.15
C GLN A 597 18.05 14.53 -41.70
N GLU A 598 16.74 14.51 -41.48
CA GLU A 598 16.16 14.65 -40.14
C GLU A 598 16.44 13.43 -39.25
N VAL A 599 16.47 12.21 -39.81
CA VAL A 599 16.86 10.99 -39.08
C VAL A 599 18.32 11.07 -38.65
N VAL A 600 19.24 11.42 -39.55
CA VAL A 600 20.66 11.59 -39.22
C VAL A 600 20.85 12.67 -38.14
N ARG A 601 20.13 13.79 -38.25
CA ARG A 601 20.16 14.87 -37.27
C ARG A 601 19.71 14.41 -35.89
N ARG A 602 18.55 13.74 -35.79
CA ARG A 602 18.01 13.25 -34.50
C ARG A 602 18.93 12.23 -33.86
N ARG A 603 19.47 11.30 -34.65
CA ARG A 603 20.42 10.30 -34.18
C ARG A 603 21.70 10.92 -33.60
N SER A 604 22.26 11.91 -34.28
CA SER A 604 23.44 12.65 -33.81
C SER A 604 23.19 13.38 -32.49
N LEU A 605 22.07 14.10 -32.39
CA LEU A 605 21.70 14.83 -31.16
C LEU A 605 21.37 13.88 -30.00
N ALA A 606 20.76 12.74 -30.28
CA ALA A 606 20.45 11.72 -29.27
C ALA A 606 21.73 11.07 -28.72
N GLN A 607 22.74 10.84 -29.58
CA GLN A 607 24.06 10.36 -29.15
C GLN A 607 24.77 11.39 -28.26
N GLN A 608 24.75 12.68 -28.64
CA GLN A 608 25.29 13.75 -27.80
C GLN A 608 24.60 13.82 -26.44
N LEU A 609 23.26 13.78 -26.43
CA LEU A 609 22.47 13.78 -25.20
C LEU A 609 22.80 12.58 -24.31
N ARG A 610 22.95 11.39 -24.89
CA ARG A 610 23.33 10.18 -24.16
C ARG A 610 24.66 10.36 -23.43
N HIS A 611 25.69 10.84 -24.13
CA HIS A 611 27.00 11.08 -23.54
C HIS A 611 26.92 12.07 -22.37
N LEU A 612 26.14 13.14 -22.51
CA LEU A 612 25.95 14.13 -21.44
C LEU A 612 25.24 13.54 -20.22
N LEU A 613 24.20 12.74 -20.43
CA LEU A 613 23.47 12.08 -19.35
C LEU A 613 24.33 11.02 -18.64
N ASP A 614 25.13 10.25 -19.37
CA ASP A 614 26.11 9.32 -18.80
C ASP A 614 27.15 10.05 -17.94
N SER A 615 27.71 11.18 -18.42
CA SER A 615 28.63 12.03 -17.66
C SER A 615 27.97 12.58 -16.40
N GLN A 616 26.77 13.14 -16.50
CA GLN A 616 26.01 13.69 -15.37
C GLN A 616 25.73 12.61 -14.30
N LEU A 617 25.27 11.42 -14.72
CA LEU A 617 25.03 10.29 -13.83
C LEU A 617 26.33 9.80 -13.17
N GLY A 618 27.44 9.80 -13.91
CA GLY A 618 28.76 9.47 -13.39
C GLY A 618 29.18 10.39 -12.24
N VAL A 619 29.02 11.71 -12.42
CA VAL A 619 29.32 12.72 -11.39
C VAL A 619 28.45 12.48 -10.14
N LEU A 620 27.13 12.39 -10.31
CA LEU A 620 26.19 12.22 -9.18
C LEU A 620 26.36 10.89 -8.44
N ARG A 621 26.66 9.79 -9.14
CA ARG A 621 26.90 8.48 -8.50
C ARG A 621 28.23 8.47 -7.73
N THR A 622 29.26 9.13 -8.26
CA THR A 622 30.54 9.26 -7.58
C THR A 622 30.38 10.06 -6.29
N GLU A 623 29.64 11.16 -6.35
CA GLU A 623 29.34 11.98 -5.17
C GLU A 623 28.55 11.19 -4.12
N LEU A 624 27.49 10.50 -4.53
CA LEU A 624 26.68 9.67 -3.63
C LEU A 624 27.52 8.59 -2.92
N ARG A 625 28.41 7.90 -3.65
CA ARG A 625 29.30 6.88 -3.08
C ARG A 625 30.27 7.48 -2.07
N ALA A 626 30.81 8.67 -2.34
CA ALA A 626 31.70 9.36 -1.43
C ALA A 626 30.97 9.74 -0.13
N GLN A 627 29.78 10.34 -0.23
CA GLN A 627 28.96 10.69 0.93
C GLN A 627 28.57 9.46 1.77
N GLN A 628 28.18 8.35 1.13
CA GLN A 628 27.84 7.09 1.80
C GLN A 628 29.04 6.49 2.54
N THR A 629 30.22 6.50 1.93
CA THR A 629 31.46 6.03 2.55
C THR A 629 31.78 6.83 3.82
N VAL A 630 31.68 8.16 3.74
CA VAL A 630 31.91 9.03 4.91
C VAL A 630 30.85 8.82 5.98
N HIS A 631 29.56 8.69 5.62
CA HIS A 631 28.49 8.43 6.58
C HIS A 631 28.68 7.09 7.31
N ARG A 632 29.02 6.01 6.60
CA ARG A 632 29.31 4.69 7.19
C ARG A 632 30.53 4.72 8.09
N ALA A 633 31.61 5.37 7.65
CA ALA A 633 32.83 5.52 8.45
C ALA A 633 32.54 6.28 9.75
N PHE A 634 31.84 7.41 9.65
CA PHE A 634 31.43 8.23 10.80
C PHE A 634 30.53 7.44 11.78
N GLY A 635 29.56 6.67 11.27
CA GLY A 635 28.70 5.81 12.08
C GLY A 635 29.42 4.63 12.74
N ALA A 636 30.42 4.05 12.08
CA ALA A 636 31.26 3.00 12.65
C ALA A 636 32.11 3.54 13.81
N ARG A 637 32.68 4.73 13.65
CA ARG A 637 33.45 5.43 14.70
C ARG A 637 32.59 5.71 15.94
N LEU A 638 31.34 6.15 15.79
CA LEU A 638 30.42 6.35 16.91
C LEU A 638 30.19 5.10 17.79
N ARG A 639 30.48 3.90 17.29
CA ARG A 639 30.35 2.64 18.04
C ARG A 639 31.60 2.26 18.85
N GLU A 640 32.69 3.02 18.74
CA GLU A 640 33.96 2.76 19.45
C GLU A 640 33.97 3.34 20.88
N CYS A 641 34.48 2.59 21.86
CA CYS A 641 34.41 2.96 23.29
C CYS A 641 35.43 4.02 23.77
N ARG A 642 36.25 4.62 22.90
CA ARG A 642 37.33 5.56 23.28
C ARG A 642 37.01 7.01 22.94
N VAL A 643 36.18 7.66 23.76
CA VAL A 643 35.60 9.00 23.49
C VAL A 643 36.67 10.10 23.17
N ALA A 644 37.86 10.05 23.78
CA ALA A 644 38.84 11.14 23.70
C ALA A 644 39.67 11.18 22.39
N SER A 645 40.11 10.05 21.84
CA SER A 645 40.78 10.01 20.52
C SER A 645 39.76 10.06 19.38
N LEU A 646 38.58 9.49 19.63
CA LEU A 646 37.49 9.38 18.67
C LEU A 646 36.93 10.73 18.24
N ALA A 647 36.68 11.66 19.18
CA ALA A 647 36.11 12.96 18.85
C ALA A 647 37.05 13.80 17.95
N SER A 648 38.36 13.74 18.16
CA SER A 648 39.35 14.44 17.34
C SER A 648 39.46 13.86 15.93
N GLU A 649 39.51 12.53 15.80
CA GLU A 649 39.51 11.87 14.48
C GLU A 649 38.20 12.14 13.71
N MET A 650 37.06 12.10 14.40
CA MET A 650 35.77 12.44 13.80
C MET A 650 35.69 13.91 13.38
N ALA A 651 36.27 14.84 14.16
CA ALA A 651 36.36 16.25 13.79
C ALA A 651 37.17 16.44 12.50
N GLU A 652 38.29 15.73 12.35
CA GLU A 652 39.12 15.77 11.15
C GLU A 652 38.38 15.21 9.93
N GLN A 653 37.68 14.07 10.09
CA GLN A 653 36.85 13.49 9.02
C GLN A 653 35.73 14.43 8.58
N VAL A 654 35.05 15.09 9.52
CA VAL A 654 33.99 16.05 9.22
C VAL A 654 34.55 17.30 8.55
N SER A 655 35.70 17.80 9.00
CA SER A 655 36.38 18.94 8.39
C SER A 655 36.77 18.66 6.93
N GLY A 656 37.37 17.49 6.66
CA GLY A 656 37.70 17.07 5.31
C GLY A 656 36.46 16.95 4.40
N GLU A 657 35.35 16.46 4.95
CA GLU A 657 34.08 16.41 4.20
C GLU A 657 33.49 17.81 3.94
N CYS A 658 33.60 18.74 4.89
CA CYS A 658 33.17 20.13 4.69
C CYS A 658 33.94 20.79 3.53
N GLN A 659 35.26 20.59 3.46
CA GLN A 659 36.08 21.07 2.35
C GLN A 659 35.70 20.40 1.01
N ARG A 660 35.44 19.10 1.01
CA ARG A 660 35.06 18.33 -0.20
C ARG A 660 33.71 18.74 -0.77
N GLN A 661 32.74 19.03 0.09
CA GLN A 661 31.39 19.50 -0.28
C GLN A 661 31.35 21.00 -0.59
N GLY A 662 32.34 21.76 -0.13
CA GLY A 662 32.37 23.22 -0.24
C GLY A 662 31.49 23.94 0.78
N ALA A 663 31.26 23.33 1.94
CA ALA A 663 30.52 23.92 3.05
C ALA A 663 31.45 24.76 3.95
N TRP A 664 32.05 25.82 3.40
CA TRP A 664 33.11 26.59 4.07
C TRP A 664 32.63 27.34 5.32
N ALA A 665 31.35 27.70 5.37
CA ALA A 665 30.76 28.36 6.53
C ALA A 665 30.75 27.52 7.81
N THR A 666 30.72 26.20 7.71
CA THR A 666 30.82 25.33 8.89
C THR A 666 32.23 25.31 9.48
N LEU A 667 33.24 25.72 8.69
CA LEU A 667 34.64 25.85 9.10
C LEU A 667 34.99 27.27 9.58
N GLY A 668 34.02 28.19 9.65
CA GLY A 668 34.23 29.59 10.00
C GLY A 668 34.72 30.47 8.84
N GLU A 669 34.84 29.91 7.65
CA GLU A 669 35.11 30.66 6.42
C GLU A 669 33.80 30.95 5.68
N GLY A 670 33.81 31.50 4.47
CA GLY A 670 32.57 31.76 3.75
C GLY A 670 32.83 32.04 2.28
N THR A 671 31.96 31.50 1.43
CA THR A 671 31.93 31.74 -0.01
C THR A 671 31.42 33.15 -0.30
N GLY A 672 31.92 33.77 -1.37
CA GLY A 672 31.59 35.15 -1.71
C GLY A 672 32.63 36.21 -1.36
N ALA A 673 32.41 37.42 -1.87
CA ALA A 673 33.31 38.56 -1.72
C ALA A 673 33.14 39.24 -0.34
N LYS A 674 34.10 40.06 0.06
CA LYS A 674 34.00 40.89 1.28
C LYS A 674 33.47 42.28 0.94
N LEU A 675 32.61 42.85 1.77
CA LEU A 675 32.10 44.21 1.58
C LEU A 675 33.10 45.24 2.12
N LEU A 676 33.28 46.35 1.39
CA LEU A 676 34.08 47.49 1.84
C LEU A 676 33.19 48.61 2.40
N CYS A 677 33.67 49.28 3.44
CA CYS A 677 33.03 50.46 3.99
C CYS A 677 33.10 51.63 2.98
N PRO A 678 31.98 52.30 2.65
CA PRO A 678 31.96 53.45 1.74
C PRO A 678 32.84 54.61 2.22
N ASP A 679 32.88 54.83 3.53
CA ASP A 679 33.54 56.01 4.13
C ASP A 679 35.04 55.77 4.38
N THR A 680 35.42 54.56 4.79
CA THR A 680 36.80 54.23 5.22
C THR A 680 37.57 53.34 4.24
N GLY A 681 36.88 52.69 3.29
CA GLY A 681 37.48 51.69 2.40
C GLY A 681 37.96 50.41 3.09
N SER A 682 37.74 50.27 4.40
CA SER A 682 38.13 49.08 5.17
C SER A 682 37.19 47.90 4.89
N VAL A 683 37.73 46.69 5.01
CA VAL A 683 36.94 45.46 4.93
C VAL A 683 36.02 45.36 6.14
N LEU A 684 34.72 45.25 5.91
CA LEU A 684 33.72 45.09 6.96
C LEU A 684 33.60 43.61 7.37
N SER A 685 33.70 43.32 8.66
CA SER A 685 33.40 42.01 9.24
C SER A 685 31.89 41.80 9.41
N LYS A 686 31.47 40.57 9.75
CA LYS A 686 30.06 40.28 10.02
C LYS A 686 29.56 41.12 11.21
N GLU A 687 30.39 41.28 12.23
CA GLU A 687 30.10 41.98 13.48
C GLU A 687 30.00 43.51 13.28
N ASP A 688 30.68 44.03 12.26
CA ASP A 688 30.58 45.43 11.85
C ASP A 688 29.25 45.73 11.15
N ILE A 689 28.67 44.74 10.45
CA ILE A 689 27.48 44.91 9.61
C ILE A 689 26.19 44.48 10.31
N ILE A 690 26.24 43.42 11.12
CA ILE A 690 25.07 42.84 11.80
C ILE A 690 25.36 42.87 13.30
N ALA A 691 24.56 43.63 14.03
CA ALA A 691 24.64 43.68 15.48
C ALA A 691 24.23 42.32 16.10
N PRO A 692 24.66 42.01 17.34
CA PRO A 692 24.31 40.76 18.02
C PRO A 692 22.81 40.52 18.20
N ASP A 693 22.00 41.58 18.19
CA ASP A 693 20.54 41.55 18.24
C ASP A 693 19.88 41.26 16.88
N GLY A 694 20.68 41.09 15.82
CA GLY A 694 20.23 40.87 14.45
C GLY A 694 19.89 42.14 13.67
N SER A 695 20.04 43.34 14.27
CA SER A 695 19.83 44.61 13.58
C SER A 695 20.98 44.93 12.62
N VAL A 696 20.68 45.52 11.47
CA VAL A 696 21.69 45.92 10.48
C VAL A 696 22.34 47.22 10.97
N ARG A 697 23.64 47.17 11.25
CA ARG A 697 24.45 48.34 11.61
C ARG A 697 24.72 49.18 10.36
N ALA A 698 24.44 50.46 10.45
CA ALA A 698 24.52 51.37 9.31
C ALA A 698 25.93 51.97 9.15
N CYS A 699 26.88 51.24 8.56
CA CYS A 699 28.07 51.85 7.92
C CYS A 699 27.70 52.55 6.59
N GLY A 700 26.45 53.01 6.44
CA GLY A 700 25.91 53.55 5.19
C GLY A 700 25.83 52.56 4.02
N ALA A 701 26.47 51.39 4.09
CA ALA A 701 26.78 50.49 2.98
C ALA A 701 25.64 49.58 2.53
N VAL A 702 24.73 49.21 3.44
CA VAL A 702 23.66 48.23 3.19
C VAL A 702 22.31 48.77 3.65
N HIS A 703 21.24 48.17 3.14
CA HIS A 703 19.86 48.37 3.60
C HIS A 703 19.10 47.04 3.51
N THR A 704 18.05 46.88 4.30
CA THR A 704 17.18 45.70 4.22
C THR A 704 16.00 46.00 3.29
N ASP A 705 15.78 45.15 2.30
CA ASP A 705 14.63 45.26 1.41
C ASP A 705 13.33 44.88 2.14
N SER A 706 12.33 45.75 2.08
CA SER A 706 11.09 45.59 2.85
C SER A 706 10.19 44.44 2.37
N PHE A 707 10.35 44.00 1.11
CA PHE A 707 9.52 42.95 0.52
C PHE A 707 10.17 41.56 0.60
N THR A 708 11.46 41.47 0.32
CA THR A 708 12.22 40.20 0.31
C THR A 708 12.90 39.91 1.65
N GLY A 709 13.15 40.93 2.48
CA GLY A 709 13.91 40.80 3.72
C GLY A 709 15.41 40.58 3.51
N LEU A 710 15.90 40.65 2.26
CA LEU A 710 17.33 40.51 1.95
C LEU A 710 18.10 41.77 2.37
N ILE A 711 19.32 41.58 2.86
CA ILE A 711 20.25 42.68 3.12
C ILE A 711 20.97 43.01 1.81
N LEU A 712 20.65 44.16 1.22
CA LEU A 712 21.14 44.59 -0.08
C LEU A 712 22.18 45.71 0.05
N PRO A 713 23.27 45.66 -0.75
CA PRO A 713 24.25 46.74 -0.82
C PRO A 713 23.61 47.99 -1.44
N LYS A 714 23.98 49.17 -0.93
CA LYS A 714 23.56 50.45 -1.52
C LYS A 714 24.34 50.73 -2.83
N PRO A 715 23.81 51.58 -3.73
CA PRO A 715 24.54 52.03 -4.90
C PRO A 715 25.91 52.62 -4.52
N HIS A 716 26.93 52.41 -5.36
CA HIS A 716 28.31 52.91 -5.17
C HIS A 716 29.13 52.26 -4.05
N THR A 717 28.66 51.16 -3.47
CA THR A 717 29.48 50.32 -2.59
C THR A 717 30.44 49.43 -3.38
N HIS A 718 31.57 49.10 -2.78
CA HIS A 718 32.60 48.25 -3.38
C HIS A 718 32.76 46.93 -2.62
N MET A 719 33.16 45.89 -3.35
CA MET A 719 33.53 44.59 -2.80
C MET A 719 34.97 44.24 -3.13
N LEU A 720 35.60 43.51 -2.21
CA LEU A 720 36.93 42.94 -2.35
C LEU A 720 36.84 41.45 -2.69
N LEU A 721 37.37 41.09 -3.85
CA LEU A 721 37.48 39.71 -4.30
C LEU A 721 38.67 39.01 -3.61
N ALA A 722 38.67 37.68 -3.60
CA ALA A 722 39.80 36.88 -3.12
C ALA A 722 41.11 37.16 -3.90
N SER A 723 41.01 37.62 -5.15
CA SER A 723 42.15 38.06 -5.96
C SER A 723 42.79 39.37 -5.50
N GLY A 724 42.26 40.02 -4.45
CA GLY A 724 42.70 41.33 -3.97
C GLY A 724 42.18 42.52 -4.78
N HIS A 725 41.37 42.28 -5.82
CA HIS A 725 40.81 43.34 -6.66
C HIS A 725 39.52 43.91 -6.03
N SER A 726 39.40 45.23 -6.03
CA SER A 726 38.19 45.96 -5.62
C SER A 726 37.33 46.31 -6.83
N MET A 727 36.02 46.09 -6.74
CA MET A 727 35.06 46.42 -7.80
C MET A 727 33.71 46.86 -7.22
N PRO A 728 32.91 47.65 -7.95
CA PRO A 728 31.57 48.03 -7.50
C PRO A 728 30.67 46.79 -7.38
N VAL A 729 29.80 46.79 -6.36
CA VAL A 729 28.87 45.66 -6.13
C VAL A 729 27.74 45.69 -7.15
N PRO A 730 27.50 44.60 -7.90
CA PRO A 730 26.37 44.52 -8.81
C PRO A 730 25.03 44.51 -8.07
N PRO A 731 23.93 44.99 -8.69
CA PRO A 731 22.63 45.15 -8.03
C PRO A 731 21.93 43.81 -7.69
N ASP A 732 22.34 42.69 -8.27
CA ASP A 732 21.78 41.35 -8.06
C ASP A 732 22.47 40.56 -6.93
N PHE A 733 23.20 41.26 -6.05
CA PHE A 733 23.93 40.67 -4.92
C PHE A 733 23.23 40.99 -3.59
N PHE A 734 23.38 40.08 -2.64
CA PHE A 734 22.94 40.25 -1.26
C PHE A 734 24.08 39.92 -0.30
N LEU A 735 23.97 40.43 0.92
CA LEU A 735 24.85 40.07 2.02
C LEU A 735 24.29 38.86 2.76
N HIS A 736 25.07 37.79 2.83
CA HIS A 736 24.69 36.58 3.56
C HIS A 736 24.75 36.84 5.08
N PRO A 737 23.63 36.71 5.82
CA PRO A 737 23.58 37.18 7.21
C PRO A 737 24.42 36.34 8.18
N GLN A 738 24.72 35.08 7.84
CA GLN A 738 25.48 34.20 8.72
C GLN A 738 27.00 34.34 8.53
N THR A 739 27.46 34.65 7.31
CA THR A 739 28.89 34.71 6.96
C THR A 739 29.39 36.12 6.70
N GLY A 740 28.50 37.10 6.53
CA GLY A 740 28.86 38.49 6.17
C GLY A 740 29.45 38.62 4.77
N ARG A 741 29.30 37.61 3.90
CA ARG A 741 29.85 37.61 2.54
C ARG A 741 28.83 38.07 1.51
N LEU A 742 29.32 38.75 0.49
CA LEU A 742 28.51 39.14 -0.67
C LEU A 742 28.42 37.99 -1.65
N LEU A 743 27.19 37.56 -1.88
CA LEU A 743 26.85 36.52 -2.83
C LEU A 743 25.77 37.02 -3.78
N PRO A 744 25.74 36.49 -5.01
CA PRO A 744 24.64 36.74 -5.92
C PRO A 744 23.34 36.12 -5.41
N VAL A 745 22.21 36.79 -5.61
CA VAL A 745 20.90 36.29 -5.16
C VAL A 745 20.51 35.02 -5.93
N ALA A 746 20.61 35.07 -7.26
CA ALA A 746 20.27 33.94 -8.12
C ALA A 746 21.19 32.74 -7.83
N GLY A 747 20.58 31.65 -7.38
CA GLY A 747 21.26 30.38 -7.12
C GLY A 747 21.75 30.17 -5.69
N ASN A 748 21.79 31.22 -4.86
CA ASN A 748 22.19 31.10 -3.46
C ASN A 748 21.01 31.32 -2.48
N VAL A 749 19.86 31.78 -2.99
CA VAL A 749 18.63 32.00 -2.22
C VAL A 749 17.51 31.08 -2.74
N GLY A 750 16.77 30.49 -1.82
CA GLY A 750 15.55 29.73 -2.06
C GLY A 750 14.35 30.36 -1.34
N TYR A 751 13.16 29.86 -1.62
CA TYR A 751 11.90 30.27 -1.02
C TYR A 751 11.23 29.06 -0.39
N ASP A 752 10.89 29.19 0.89
CA ASP A 752 10.11 28.18 1.60
C ASP A 752 8.61 28.47 1.46
N PRO A 753 7.85 27.60 0.79
CA PRO A 753 6.41 27.78 0.67
C PRO A 753 5.64 27.56 1.97
N ALA A 754 6.21 26.88 2.98
CA ALA A 754 5.52 26.65 4.24
C ALA A 754 5.52 27.92 5.12
N SER A 755 6.69 28.55 5.30
CA SER A 755 6.83 29.82 6.03
C SER A 755 6.59 31.06 5.19
N SER A 756 6.54 30.94 3.86
CA SER A 756 6.51 32.07 2.92
C SER A 756 7.68 33.05 3.11
N THR A 757 8.88 32.51 3.37
CA THR A 757 10.11 33.30 3.58
C THR A 757 11.24 32.85 2.68
N LEU A 758 12.21 33.74 2.43
CA LEU A 758 13.45 33.41 1.74
C LEU A 758 14.43 32.72 2.68
N VAL A 759 15.14 31.71 2.14
CA VAL A 759 16.08 30.86 2.86
C VAL A 759 17.40 30.83 2.10
N PHE A 760 18.51 30.97 2.82
CA PHE A 760 19.84 30.90 2.23
C PHE A 760 20.25 29.44 2.02
N THR A 761 20.69 29.11 0.80
CA THR A 761 20.95 27.73 0.39
C THR A 761 22.43 27.38 0.31
N THR A 762 23.30 28.39 0.23
CA THR A 762 24.76 28.25 0.38
C THR A 762 25.17 28.56 1.81
N ASP A 763 26.19 27.87 2.31
CA ASP A 763 26.87 28.27 3.55
C ASP A 763 25.93 28.42 4.77
N SER A 764 24.87 27.59 4.81
CA SER A 764 23.92 27.58 5.91
C SER A 764 24.48 26.81 7.10
N CYS A 765 24.76 27.52 8.18
CA CYS A 765 25.28 26.98 9.44
C CYS A 765 24.20 26.75 10.51
N THR A 766 22.95 27.15 10.26
CA THR A 766 21.86 26.97 11.21
C THR A 766 21.33 25.54 11.18
N GLY A 767 21.49 24.81 12.29
CA GLY A 767 21.00 23.43 12.48
C GLY A 767 19.48 23.30 12.68
N ASP A 768 18.67 24.21 12.11
CA ASP A 768 17.21 24.23 12.30
C ASP A 768 16.53 23.21 11.36
N MET A 769 16.75 21.93 11.67
CA MET A 769 16.33 20.75 10.90
C MET A 769 14.81 20.56 10.80
N ARG A 770 14.06 21.19 11.71
CA ARG A 770 12.64 20.91 11.99
C ARG A 770 11.66 21.62 11.06
N LYS A 771 12.14 22.52 10.19
CA LYS A 771 11.27 23.45 9.45
C LYS A 771 10.88 23.05 8.03
N TRP A 772 11.65 22.18 7.37
CA TRP A 772 11.46 21.92 5.94
C TRP A 772 10.80 20.56 5.70
N GLU A 773 9.46 20.55 5.68
CA GLU A 773 8.63 19.41 5.26
C GLU A 773 8.57 19.26 3.73
N PHE A 774 8.88 20.34 2.99
CA PHE A 774 8.82 20.41 1.53
C PHE A 774 10.14 20.95 0.94
N PRO A 775 10.47 20.60 -0.33
CA PRO A 775 11.64 21.15 -1.00
C PRO A 775 11.49 22.65 -1.26
N LEU A 776 12.59 23.39 -1.03
CA LEU A 776 12.66 24.83 -1.31
C LEU A 776 12.56 25.10 -2.82
N LEU A 777 11.90 26.20 -3.17
CA LEU A 777 11.83 26.70 -4.54
C LEU A 777 13.03 27.64 -4.78
N PRO A 778 13.85 27.44 -5.84
CA PRO A 778 14.88 28.40 -6.21
C PRO A 778 14.30 29.81 -6.38
N PHE A 779 14.96 30.82 -5.82
CA PHE A 779 14.55 32.21 -5.98
C PHE A 779 15.31 32.85 -7.15
N VAL A 780 14.57 33.37 -8.12
CA VAL A 780 15.10 34.10 -9.27
C VAL A 780 14.71 35.58 -9.13
N PRO A 781 15.68 36.50 -9.05
CA PRO A 781 15.42 37.93 -8.97
C PRO A 781 14.54 38.42 -10.11
N TYR A 782 13.61 39.32 -9.80
CA TYR A 782 12.76 39.92 -10.82
C TYR A 782 13.58 40.83 -11.75
N PRO A 783 13.42 40.74 -13.08
CA PRO A 783 14.21 41.52 -14.02
C PRO A 783 13.90 43.02 -13.93
N LEU A 784 14.95 43.84 -13.86
CA LEU A 784 14.88 45.30 -13.87
C LEU A 784 15.40 45.84 -15.21
N SER A 785 14.74 46.87 -15.75
CA SER A 785 15.15 47.53 -16.99
C SER A 785 16.51 48.20 -16.83
N ARG A 786 17.44 47.94 -17.76
CA ARG A 786 18.81 48.48 -17.75
C ARG A 786 18.87 50.01 -17.83
N HIS A 787 17.84 50.68 -18.32
CA HIS A 787 17.83 52.12 -18.57
C HIS A 787 17.09 52.94 -17.50
N SER A 788 16.08 52.36 -16.85
CA SER A 788 15.20 53.07 -15.92
C SER A 788 15.18 52.50 -14.51
N ALA A 789 15.86 51.37 -14.25
CA ALA A 789 15.78 50.60 -13.00
C ALA A 789 14.33 50.23 -12.58
N GLN A 790 13.37 50.38 -13.49
CA GLN A 790 11.98 50.00 -13.28
C GLN A 790 11.78 48.50 -13.56
N PRO A 791 10.80 47.85 -12.90
CA PRO A 791 10.49 46.44 -13.16
C PRO A 791 10.11 46.23 -14.63
N VAL A 792 10.67 45.19 -15.24
CA VAL A 792 10.30 44.79 -16.61
C VAL A 792 8.86 44.27 -16.59
N THR A 793 8.01 44.75 -17.49
CA THR A 793 6.63 44.25 -17.63
C THR A 793 6.64 42.77 -18.01
N THR A 794 6.13 41.90 -17.15
CA THR A 794 6.07 40.45 -17.40
C THR A 794 4.63 39.95 -17.54
N ARG A 795 4.48 38.77 -18.17
CA ARG A 795 3.20 38.05 -18.29
C ARG A 795 2.99 36.99 -17.20
N LEU A 796 3.82 37.00 -16.16
CA LEU A 796 3.75 36.05 -15.06
C LEU A 796 2.40 36.17 -14.35
N ARG A 797 1.82 35.03 -13.96
CA ARG A 797 0.52 34.96 -13.28
C ARG A 797 0.66 34.22 -11.96
N GLY A 798 -0.11 34.65 -10.96
CA GLY A 798 -0.25 33.93 -9.69
C GLY A 798 -0.93 32.57 -9.88
N LEU A 799 -0.80 31.71 -8.87
CA LEU A 799 -1.50 30.42 -8.84
C LEU A 799 -3.03 30.61 -8.74
N ARG A 800 -3.78 29.65 -9.28
CA ARG A 800 -5.24 29.64 -9.14
C ARG A 800 -5.64 29.31 -7.69
N PRO A 801 -6.81 29.76 -7.23
CA PRO A 801 -7.32 29.38 -5.90
C PRO A 801 -7.32 27.85 -5.72
N GLY A 802 -6.75 27.39 -4.60
CA GLY A 802 -6.63 25.96 -4.27
C GLY A 802 -5.35 25.26 -4.78
N GLN A 803 -4.53 25.89 -5.60
CA GLN A 803 -3.22 25.37 -6.01
C GLN A 803 -2.15 25.71 -4.96
N ARG A 804 -1.26 24.75 -4.67
CA ARG A 804 -0.14 24.92 -3.72
C ARG A 804 1.16 25.24 -4.48
N LEU A 805 1.88 26.25 -3.99
CA LEU A 805 3.19 26.66 -4.49
C LEU A 805 4.25 25.67 -3.99
N LEU A 806 4.50 24.59 -4.73
CA LEU A 806 5.50 23.57 -4.37
C LEU A 806 6.29 23.17 -5.61
N LEU A 807 7.59 22.87 -5.42
CA LEU A 807 8.48 22.44 -6.50
C LEU A 807 7.92 21.21 -7.22
N GLY A 808 7.89 21.25 -8.55
CA GLY A 808 7.40 20.17 -9.40
C GLY A 808 5.87 20.07 -9.51
N ARG A 809 5.08 20.88 -8.80
CA ARG A 809 3.62 20.90 -9.00
C ARG A 809 3.25 21.53 -10.34
N PRO A 810 2.17 21.08 -11.00
CA PRO A 810 1.78 21.62 -12.29
C PRO A 810 1.17 23.02 -12.18
N MET A 811 1.61 23.92 -13.05
CA MET A 811 1.01 25.23 -13.34
C MET A 811 0.74 25.35 -14.84
N CYS A 812 -0.15 26.25 -15.25
CA CYS A 812 -0.31 26.56 -16.68
C CYS A 812 0.76 27.56 -17.10
N ASP A 813 1.49 27.24 -18.17
CA ASP A 813 2.34 28.21 -18.86
C ASP A 813 1.48 29.39 -19.36
N PRO A 814 1.84 30.65 -19.06
CA PRO A 814 0.99 31.81 -19.34
C PRO A 814 0.81 32.09 -20.83
N ASP A 815 1.76 31.69 -21.67
CA ASP A 815 1.73 31.97 -23.11
C ASP A 815 1.11 30.81 -23.92
N THR A 816 1.41 29.56 -23.59
CA THR A 816 0.94 28.38 -24.33
C THR A 816 -0.24 27.63 -23.70
N GLY A 817 -0.50 27.84 -22.41
CA GLY A 817 -1.53 27.10 -21.66
C GLY A 817 -1.17 25.64 -21.33
N ILE A 818 0.01 25.16 -21.74
CA ILE A 818 0.51 23.82 -21.45
C ILE A 818 0.78 23.68 -19.94
N LEU A 819 0.51 22.50 -19.38
CA LEU A 819 0.84 22.20 -17.99
C LEU A 819 2.36 21.98 -17.84
N VAL A 820 3.00 22.81 -17.03
CA VAL A 820 4.44 22.81 -16.78
C VAL A 820 4.72 22.71 -15.27
N PRO A 821 5.83 22.10 -14.84
CA PRO A 821 6.18 22.05 -13.43
C PRO A 821 6.64 23.44 -12.94
N ILE A 822 6.31 23.79 -11.69
CA ILE A 822 6.90 24.92 -10.99
C ILE A 822 8.36 24.57 -10.69
N LEU A 823 9.30 25.38 -11.19
CA LEU A 823 10.74 25.18 -11.05
C LEU A 823 11.44 26.21 -10.17
N ALA A 824 10.87 27.40 -10.03
CA ALA A 824 11.42 28.49 -9.24
C ALA A 824 10.30 29.47 -8.87
N VAL A 825 10.65 30.53 -8.13
CA VAL A 825 9.75 31.64 -7.83
C VAL A 825 10.47 32.97 -8.00
N THR A 826 9.68 34.02 -8.24
CA THR A 826 10.14 35.41 -8.20
C THR A 826 9.18 36.25 -7.36
N ILE A 827 9.67 37.35 -6.80
CA ILE A 827 8.88 38.29 -6.00
C ILE A 827 8.93 39.64 -6.71
N HIS A 828 7.77 40.25 -6.95
CA HIS A 828 7.72 41.55 -7.59
C HIS A 828 8.28 42.64 -6.66
N PRO A 829 9.25 43.46 -7.10
CA PRO A 829 10.01 44.39 -6.26
C PRO A 829 9.23 45.63 -5.78
N GLN A 830 7.94 45.72 -6.09
CA GLN A 830 7.09 46.88 -5.76
C GLN A 830 5.78 46.45 -5.10
N THR A 831 5.22 45.31 -5.51
CA THR A 831 3.95 44.79 -4.97
C THR A 831 4.15 43.69 -3.94
N GLY A 832 5.35 43.10 -3.84
CA GLY A 832 5.62 41.95 -2.98
C GLY A 832 4.94 40.65 -3.41
N LEU A 833 4.25 40.63 -4.56
CA LEU A 833 3.54 39.45 -5.04
C LEU A 833 4.52 38.36 -5.48
N VAL A 834 4.27 37.13 -5.02
CA VAL A 834 5.05 35.93 -5.36
C VAL A 834 4.49 35.30 -6.64
N TYR A 835 5.35 35.11 -7.65
CA TYR A 835 5.01 34.47 -8.91
C TYR A 835 5.76 33.13 -9.07
N PRO A 836 5.05 32.02 -9.35
CA PRO A 836 5.69 30.77 -9.74
C PRO A 836 6.34 30.89 -11.12
N LEU A 837 7.50 30.26 -11.29
CA LEU A 837 8.22 30.18 -12.55
C LEU A 837 8.17 28.76 -13.09
N GLY A 838 7.63 28.63 -14.28
CA GLY A 838 7.58 27.41 -15.08
C GLY A 838 7.24 27.82 -16.50
N GLY A 839 7.78 27.10 -17.48
CA GLY A 839 7.57 27.44 -18.88
C GLY A 839 7.83 26.26 -19.80
N VAL A 840 7.64 26.50 -21.09
CA VAL A 840 7.96 25.55 -22.16
C VAL A 840 9.16 26.01 -22.98
N HIS A 841 9.92 25.06 -23.52
CA HIS A 841 10.96 25.34 -24.50
C HIS A 841 10.82 24.37 -25.69
N VAL A 842 11.43 24.71 -26.82
CA VAL A 842 11.44 23.81 -27.98
C VAL A 842 12.49 22.71 -27.76
N CYS A 843 12.07 21.45 -27.83
CA CYS A 843 12.99 20.32 -27.72
C CYS A 843 13.88 20.24 -28.97
N PRO A 844 15.22 20.17 -28.83
CA PRO A 844 16.12 20.08 -29.99
C PRO A 844 15.94 18.79 -30.80
N LEU A 845 15.49 17.71 -30.16
CA LEU A 845 15.30 16.41 -30.81
C LEU A 845 13.97 16.37 -31.57
N THR A 846 12.85 16.70 -30.93
CA THR A 846 11.51 16.58 -31.53
C THR A 846 11.08 17.81 -32.32
N ARG A 847 11.69 18.98 -32.07
CA ARG A 847 11.25 20.32 -32.53
C ARG A 847 9.83 20.69 -32.07
N LEU A 848 9.34 20.05 -31.01
CA LEU A 848 8.05 20.34 -30.40
C LEU A 848 8.25 21.10 -29.07
N PRO A 849 7.26 21.91 -28.65
CA PRO A 849 7.28 22.52 -27.34
C PRO A 849 7.19 21.44 -26.25
N GLN A 850 8.06 21.51 -25.26
CA GLN A 850 8.07 20.63 -24.08
C GLN A 850 8.24 21.45 -22.80
N PRO A 851 7.74 20.97 -21.64
CA PRO A 851 7.97 21.63 -20.35
C PRO A 851 9.47 21.74 -20.01
N ILE A 852 9.90 22.89 -19.50
CA ILE A 852 11.24 23.06 -18.94
C ILE A 852 11.38 22.14 -17.73
N GLN A 853 12.50 21.44 -17.66
CA GLN A 853 12.69 20.33 -16.73
C GLN A 853 14.19 20.09 -16.51
N VAL A 854 14.66 20.07 -15.26
CA VAL A 854 16.07 19.73 -14.95
C VAL A 854 16.44 18.36 -15.55
N GLY A 855 17.56 18.31 -16.28
CA GLY A 855 18.03 17.16 -17.05
C GLY A 855 17.49 17.07 -18.48
N SER A 856 16.50 17.89 -18.87
CA SER A 856 15.97 17.86 -20.24
C SER A 856 16.93 18.51 -21.25
N PRO A 857 16.95 18.04 -22.51
CA PRO A 857 17.84 18.57 -23.53
C PRO A 857 17.41 19.95 -24.00
N MET A 858 18.34 20.88 -24.08
CA MET A 858 18.17 22.18 -24.72
C MET A 858 19.35 22.49 -25.65
N LEU A 859 19.23 23.50 -26.50
CA LEU A 859 20.38 24.03 -27.24
C LEU A 859 21.04 25.13 -26.42
N ASP A 860 22.36 25.08 -26.31
CA ASP A 860 23.13 26.22 -25.85
C ASP A 860 22.98 27.36 -26.87
N PRO A 861 22.48 28.54 -26.47
CA PRO A 861 22.32 29.68 -27.38
C PRO A 861 23.63 30.17 -27.99
N MET A 862 24.79 29.92 -27.36
CA MET A 862 26.08 30.37 -27.85
C MET A 862 26.74 29.37 -28.81
N THR A 863 26.75 28.08 -28.45
CA THR A 863 27.45 27.05 -29.24
C THR A 863 26.54 26.25 -30.17
N GLY A 864 25.22 26.28 -29.96
CA GLY A 864 24.25 25.45 -30.69
C GLY A 864 24.31 23.96 -30.36
N ASN A 865 25.15 23.56 -29.38
CA ASN A 865 25.26 22.17 -28.93
C ASN A 865 24.10 21.78 -28.01
N VAL A 866 23.80 20.49 -27.94
CA VAL A 866 22.87 19.97 -26.94
C VAL A 866 23.50 20.08 -25.56
N VAL A 867 22.75 20.59 -24.59
CA VAL A 867 23.14 20.66 -23.19
C VAL A 867 21.98 20.23 -22.29
N LEU A 868 22.28 19.85 -21.04
CA LEU A 868 21.28 19.53 -20.03
C LEU A 868 20.80 20.79 -19.33
N THR A 869 19.48 20.90 -19.16
CA THR A 869 18.87 21.96 -18.36
C THR A 869 19.22 21.76 -16.89
N ALA A 870 19.77 22.80 -16.25
CA ALA A 870 20.12 22.85 -14.82
C ALA A 870 19.13 23.69 -14.00
N GLY A 871 18.39 24.61 -14.62
CA GLY A 871 17.46 25.50 -13.92
C GLY A 871 16.69 26.42 -14.86
N VAL A 872 16.19 27.53 -14.32
CA VAL A 872 15.46 28.57 -15.06
C VAL A 872 15.95 29.97 -14.70
N SER A 873 15.80 30.90 -15.63
CA SER A 873 16.02 32.34 -15.44
C SER A 873 14.88 33.14 -16.06
N LEU A 874 14.88 34.45 -15.83
CA LEU A 874 13.96 35.38 -16.48
C LEU A 874 14.73 36.19 -17.52
N ASP A 875 14.12 36.35 -18.70
CA ASP A 875 14.67 37.23 -19.72
C ASP A 875 14.62 38.69 -19.27
N LEU A 876 15.74 39.40 -19.44
CA LEU A 876 15.90 40.79 -18.97
C LEU A 876 15.11 41.80 -19.81
N ILE A 877 14.59 41.39 -20.98
CA ILE A 877 13.86 42.27 -21.91
C ILE A 877 12.37 41.94 -21.90
N THR A 878 12.02 40.67 -22.07
CA THR A 878 10.63 40.22 -22.21
C THR A 878 10.02 39.72 -20.90
N GLY A 879 10.84 39.39 -19.90
CA GLY A 879 10.38 38.75 -18.67
C GLY A 879 9.90 37.30 -18.84
N ALA A 880 10.20 36.66 -19.99
CA ALA A 880 9.86 35.26 -20.23
C ALA A 880 10.75 34.31 -19.41
N VAL A 881 10.22 33.13 -19.07
CA VAL A 881 10.97 32.09 -18.37
C VAL A 881 11.87 31.35 -19.37
N LEU A 882 13.18 31.38 -19.16
CA LEU A 882 14.17 30.74 -20.02
C LEU A 882 14.80 29.53 -19.32
N PRO A 883 15.03 28.40 -20.02
CA PRO A 883 15.84 27.31 -19.48
C PRO A 883 17.31 27.74 -19.38
N VAL A 884 17.97 27.32 -18.30
CA VAL A 884 19.41 27.50 -18.10
C VAL A 884 20.05 26.13 -18.08
N GLY A 885 21.11 25.93 -18.87
CA GLY A 885 21.77 24.63 -19.02
C GLY A 885 23.19 24.76 -19.56
N GLY A 886 23.94 23.65 -19.55
CA GLY A 886 25.36 23.63 -19.93
C GLY A 886 26.35 23.41 -18.79
N LEU A 887 25.86 22.96 -17.62
CA LEU A 887 26.68 22.60 -16.46
C LEU A 887 26.35 21.18 -16.01
N LEU A 888 27.32 20.51 -15.39
CA LEU A 888 27.08 19.23 -14.73
C LEU A 888 26.85 19.44 -13.23
N LEU A 889 25.67 19.06 -12.73
CA LEU A 889 25.34 19.19 -11.31
C LEU A 889 26.23 18.26 -10.47
N GLY A 890 26.77 18.76 -9.36
CA GLY A 890 27.68 18.05 -8.47
C GLY A 890 29.16 18.07 -8.89
N GLU A 891 29.48 18.63 -10.05
CA GLU A 891 30.87 18.83 -10.47
C GLU A 891 31.57 19.84 -9.55
N SER A 892 32.88 19.70 -9.36
CA SER A 892 33.67 20.67 -8.59
C SER A 892 34.02 21.88 -9.45
N PHE A 893 33.86 23.08 -8.90
CA PHE A 893 34.37 24.31 -9.52
C PHE A 893 34.93 25.26 -8.46
N ILE A 894 35.77 26.20 -8.89
CA ILE A 894 36.31 27.25 -8.02
C ILE A 894 35.36 28.44 -8.07
N GLU A 895 34.79 28.80 -6.93
CA GLU A 895 33.92 29.97 -6.79
C GLU A 895 34.75 31.24 -7.02
N PRO A 896 34.40 32.09 -8.01
CA PRO A 896 35.27 33.18 -8.44
C PRO A 896 35.43 34.31 -7.41
N LEU A 897 34.47 34.51 -6.50
CA LEU A 897 34.52 35.61 -5.54
C LEU A 897 35.44 35.28 -4.34
N SER A 898 35.42 34.04 -3.84
CA SER A 898 36.21 33.58 -2.69
C SER A 898 37.41 32.71 -3.06
N SER A 899 37.54 32.27 -4.32
CA SER A 899 38.54 31.29 -4.77
C SER A 899 38.47 29.94 -4.04
N MET A 900 37.29 29.59 -3.52
CA MET A 900 37.07 28.34 -2.79
C MET A 900 36.54 27.24 -3.71
N LEU A 901 36.95 26.00 -3.45
CA LEU A 901 36.42 24.83 -4.16
C LEU A 901 35.01 24.51 -3.64
N VAL A 902 34.04 24.42 -4.55
CA VAL A 902 32.62 24.17 -4.25
C VAL A 902 32.01 23.21 -5.28
N ARG A 903 30.80 22.72 -5.00
CA ARG A 903 30.03 21.85 -5.91
C ARG A 903 29.02 22.65 -6.71
N VAL A 904 28.81 22.31 -7.98
CA VAL A 904 27.79 22.94 -8.82
C VAL A 904 26.39 22.52 -8.34
N GLY A 905 25.65 23.45 -7.74
CA GLY A 905 24.24 23.26 -7.36
C GLY A 905 23.25 23.68 -8.44
N GLY A 906 23.68 24.53 -9.37
CA GLY A 906 22.90 24.99 -10.52
C GLY A 906 23.62 26.03 -11.36
N GLY A 907 22.88 26.66 -12.28
CA GLY A 907 23.38 27.71 -13.15
C GLY A 907 22.44 28.91 -13.23
N SER A 908 23.02 30.09 -13.43
CA SER A 908 22.30 31.33 -13.69
C SER A 908 22.87 32.05 -14.93
N ILE A 909 22.09 32.90 -15.57
CA ILE A 909 22.58 33.75 -16.67
C ILE A 909 22.91 35.12 -16.10
N ARG A 910 24.14 35.59 -16.30
CA ARG A 910 24.56 36.95 -15.97
C ARG A 910 25.32 37.57 -17.11
N ALA A 911 24.92 38.80 -17.47
CA ALA A 911 25.46 39.50 -18.63
C ALA A 911 25.48 38.63 -19.93
N GLY A 912 24.47 37.78 -20.11
CA GLY A 912 24.36 36.87 -21.26
C GLY A 912 25.26 35.64 -21.22
N LYS A 913 26.01 35.42 -20.12
CA LYS A 913 26.88 34.25 -19.93
C LYS A 913 26.33 33.33 -18.84
N LEU A 914 26.51 32.03 -19.03
CA LEU A 914 26.22 31.00 -18.02
C LEU A 914 27.25 31.08 -16.89
N VAL A 915 26.76 31.15 -15.65
CA VAL A 915 27.61 31.19 -14.44
C VAL A 915 27.13 30.10 -13.47
N PRO A 916 28.01 29.15 -13.07
CA PRO A 916 27.69 28.15 -12.06
C PRO A 916 27.54 28.79 -10.68
N HIS A 917 26.71 28.19 -9.83
CA HIS A 917 26.59 28.57 -8.42
C HIS A 917 26.54 27.32 -7.54
N ALA A 918 26.92 27.49 -6.27
CA ALA A 918 27.01 26.38 -5.32
C ALA A 918 25.68 26.10 -4.59
N GLY A 919 24.79 27.09 -4.51
CA GLY A 919 23.54 26.94 -3.78
C GLY A 919 22.51 26.07 -4.48
N GLY A 920 21.49 25.70 -3.71
CA GLY A 920 20.43 24.79 -4.10
C GLY A 920 19.90 24.01 -2.91
N PHE A 921 18.75 23.35 -3.08
CA PHE A 921 18.15 22.59 -1.98
C PHE A 921 19.02 21.41 -1.53
N GLN A 922 19.69 20.72 -2.46
CA GLN A 922 20.62 19.64 -2.12
C GLN A 922 21.83 20.17 -1.32
N ALA A 923 22.43 21.27 -1.73
CA ALA A 923 23.55 21.89 -1.01
C ALA A 923 23.17 22.28 0.43
N LEU A 924 21.93 22.75 0.64
CA LEU A 924 21.40 23.05 1.96
C LEU A 924 21.26 21.78 2.83
N LEU A 925 20.73 20.68 2.28
CA LEU A 925 20.58 19.40 3.00
C LEU A 925 21.93 18.76 3.33
N ASP A 926 22.89 18.86 2.41
CA ASP A 926 24.25 18.38 2.61
C ASP A 926 24.94 19.20 3.72
N SER A 927 24.81 20.53 3.70
CA SER A 927 25.31 21.43 4.76
C SER A 927 24.68 21.10 6.12
N GLN A 928 23.37 20.84 6.16
CA GLN A 928 22.66 20.43 7.38
C GLN A 928 23.17 19.11 7.95
N THR A 929 23.47 18.14 7.09
CA THR A 929 24.08 16.88 7.50
C THR A 929 25.44 17.12 8.14
N LEU A 930 26.24 18.03 7.59
CA LEU A 930 27.55 18.39 8.15
C LEU A 930 27.43 19.12 9.49
N VAL A 931 26.51 20.09 9.61
CA VAL A 931 26.23 20.78 10.87
C VAL A 931 25.78 19.79 11.96
N ALA A 932 24.92 18.82 11.62
CA ALA A 932 24.51 17.79 12.57
C ALA A 932 25.68 16.89 13.02
N ARG A 933 26.62 16.57 12.11
CA ARG A 933 27.86 15.86 12.47
C ARG A 933 28.75 16.68 13.39
N ILE A 934 28.96 17.96 13.09
CA ILE A 934 29.76 18.88 13.93
C ILE A 934 29.16 18.98 15.33
N ARG A 935 27.84 19.20 15.42
CA ARG A 935 27.12 19.27 16.70
C ARG A 935 27.31 18.00 17.53
N LEU A 936 27.24 16.83 16.90
CA LEU A 936 27.48 15.57 17.58
C LEU A 936 28.93 15.44 18.08
N VAL A 937 29.91 15.84 17.26
CA VAL A 937 31.33 15.86 17.64
C VAL A 937 31.59 16.84 18.79
N GLU A 938 30.96 18.01 18.79
CA GLU A 938 31.07 19.01 19.87
C GLU A 938 30.50 18.49 21.19
N LEU A 939 29.34 17.83 21.16
CA LEU A 939 28.75 17.20 22.35
C LEU A 939 29.65 16.07 22.89
N LEU A 940 30.26 15.27 22.01
CA LEU A 940 31.22 14.24 22.39
C LEU A 940 32.51 14.84 22.97
N ARG A 941 32.97 15.99 22.46
CA ARG A 941 34.11 16.73 23.02
C ARG A 941 33.79 17.35 24.38
N GLY A 942 32.56 17.84 24.60
CA GLY A 942 32.12 18.36 25.90
C GLY A 942 32.15 17.29 27.01
N LEU A 943 31.81 16.04 26.68
CA LEU A 943 31.94 14.91 27.61
C LEU A 943 33.38 14.64 28.07
N ARG A 944 34.39 14.98 27.25
CA ARG A 944 35.81 14.82 27.58
C ARG A 944 36.26 15.79 28.67
N GLU A 945 35.80 17.05 28.64
CA GLU A 945 36.21 18.07 29.62
C GLU A 945 35.60 17.83 31.00
N ASP A 946 34.34 17.39 31.05
CA ASP A 946 33.62 17.08 32.31
C ASP A 946 34.17 15.84 33.06
N TRP A 947 34.81 14.90 32.36
CA TRP A 947 35.41 13.69 32.97
C TRP A 947 36.88 13.90 33.36
N GLY A 948 37.49 15.01 32.93
CA GLY A 948 38.89 15.35 33.21
C GLY A 948 39.10 16.15 34.51
N SER A 949 38.09 16.87 35.01
CA SER A 949 38.16 17.61 36.27
C SER A 949 37.60 16.78 37.43
N GLY A 950 38.42 15.93 38.02
CA GLY A 950 38.08 15.25 39.26
C GLY A 950 38.18 16.18 40.46
N GLU A 951 37.03 16.64 40.97
CA GLU A 951 36.87 16.91 42.41
C GLU A 951 35.49 16.41 42.91
N MET A 952 35.53 15.91 44.14
CA MET A 952 34.61 14.98 44.75
C MET A 952 33.53 15.77 45.53
N GLY A 953 32.29 15.82 45.03
CA GLY A 953 31.17 16.39 45.78
C GLY A 953 29.87 16.51 44.97
N LEU A 954 28.75 16.05 45.54
CA LEU A 954 27.36 16.05 45.02
C LEU A 954 26.98 14.94 44.00
N GLN A 955 26.94 13.69 44.49
CA GLN A 955 26.48 12.49 43.76
C GLN A 955 25.01 12.52 43.28
N GLY A 956 24.16 13.44 43.74
CA GLY A 956 22.75 13.55 43.30
C GLY A 956 22.54 14.36 42.02
N LEU A 957 23.27 15.48 41.85
CA LEU A 957 23.14 16.36 40.66
C LEU A 957 23.89 15.81 39.43
N GLN A 958 24.91 14.98 39.64
CA GLN A 958 25.69 14.35 38.55
C GLN A 958 24.93 13.26 37.79
N ALA A 959 24.02 12.52 38.43
CA ALA A 959 23.22 11.49 37.75
C ALA A 959 22.19 12.11 36.79
N GLN A 960 21.47 13.14 37.27
CA GLN A 960 20.48 13.85 36.47
C GLN A 960 21.13 14.66 35.33
N ARG A 961 22.34 15.22 35.55
CA ARG A 961 23.14 15.89 34.52
C ARG A 961 23.64 14.91 33.44
N LYS A 962 24.08 13.71 33.83
CA LYS A 962 24.49 12.64 32.90
C LYS A 962 23.33 12.13 32.03
N GLU A 963 22.13 12.02 32.58
CA GLU A 963 20.93 11.62 31.85
C GLU A 963 20.50 12.70 30.83
N THR A 964 20.58 13.99 31.19
CA THR A 964 20.36 15.09 30.24
C THR A 964 21.40 15.16 29.12
N GLU A 965 22.68 14.91 29.39
CA GLU A 965 23.73 14.93 28.35
C GLU A 965 23.61 13.73 27.40
N LEU A 966 23.30 12.53 27.92
CA LEU A 966 23.01 11.37 27.08
C LEU A 966 21.77 11.61 26.20
N GLY A 967 20.73 12.24 26.74
CA GLY A 967 19.55 12.66 25.98
C GLY A 967 19.88 13.67 24.87
N ARG A 968 20.80 14.62 25.11
CA ARG A 968 21.27 15.58 24.09
C ARG A 968 22.02 14.88 22.94
N ILE A 969 22.86 13.89 23.24
CA ILE A 969 23.59 13.11 22.24
C ILE A 969 22.64 12.24 21.42
N GLN A 970 21.67 11.57 22.07
CA GLN A 970 20.64 10.80 21.37
C GLN A 970 19.81 11.69 20.43
N ALA A 971 19.44 12.89 20.88
CA ALA A 971 18.74 13.86 20.05
C ALA A 971 19.57 14.31 18.84
N ALA A 972 20.86 14.62 19.04
CA ALA A 972 21.77 15.02 17.96
C ALA A 972 22.02 13.88 16.95
N ALA A 973 22.16 12.64 17.41
CA ALA A 973 22.28 11.47 16.54
C ALA A 973 21.00 11.25 15.69
N LYS A 974 19.82 11.41 16.31
CA LYS A 974 18.54 11.33 15.59
C LYS A 974 18.38 12.47 14.56
N GLU A 975 18.84 13.68 14.89
CA GLU A 975 18.86 14.81 13.95
C GLU A 975 19.77 14.53 12.74
N LEU A 976 20.94 13.91 12.96
CA LEU A 976 21.85 13.50 11.88
C LEU A 976 21.22 12.47 10.93
N GLU A 977 20.58 11.43 11.47
CA GLU A 977 19.89 10.41 10.66
C GLU A 977 18.77 11.02 9.82
N GLN A 978 18.00 11.95 10.40
CA GLN A 978 16.95 12.66 9.68
C GLN A 978 17.53 13.56 8.57
N ALA A 979 18.62 14.27 8.83
CA ALA A 979 19.30 15.10 7.84
C ALA A 979 19.79 14.29 6.63
N TRP A 980 20.50 13.21 6.94
CA TRP A 980 21.04 12.28 5.96
C TRP A 980 19.94 11.65 5.11
N GLY A 981 18.87 11.17 5.74
CA GLY A 981 17.73 10.57 5.03
C GLY A 981 17.06 11.53 4.04
N LYS A 982 16.89 12.82 4.41
CA LYS A 982 16.32 13.85 3.51
C LYS A 982 17.25 14.15 2.32
N GLY A 983 18.55 14.31 2.56
CA GLY A 983 19.55 14.53 1.51
C GLY A 983 19.64 13.37 0.52
N LEU A 984 19.71 12.14 1.03
CA LEU A 984 19.74 10.92 0.23
C LEU A 984 18.48 10.77 -0.64
N HIS A 985 17.31 11.09 -0.09
CA HIS A 985 16.05 11.00 -0.83
C HIS A 985 16.02 11.92 -2.06
N CYS A 986 16.46 13.17 -1.91
CA CYS A 986 16.49 14.14 -3.01
C CYS A 986 17.48 13.73 -4.11
N HIS A 987 18.67 13.25 -3.71
CA HIS A 987 19.70 12.78 -4.63
C HIS A 987 19.23 11.58 -5.48
N LEU A 988 18.58 10.59 -4.84
CA LEU A 988 18.05 9.40 -5.53
C LEU A 988 16.92 9.74 -6.52
N GLN A 989 16.06 10.72 -6.20
CA GLN A 989 15.02 11.18 -7.13
C GLN A 989 15.62 11.79 -8.40
N LEU A 990 16.68 12.60 -8.26
CA LEU A 990 17.37 13.19 -9.41
C LEU A 990 18.03 12.11 -10.28
N LEU A 991 18.72 11.14 -9.66
CA LEU A 991 19.34 10.01 -10.36
C LEU A 991 18.34 9.21 -11.19
N SER A 992 17.23 8.78 -10.56
CA SER A 992 16.20 7.97 -11.24
C SER A 992 15.58 8.68 -12.45
N ARG A 993 15.38 10.00 -12.33
CA ARG A 993 14.89 10.83 -13.44
C ARG A 993 15.88 10.91 -14.60
N LEU A 994 17.16 11.12 -14.32
CA LEU A 994 18.20 11.19 -15.34
C LEU A 994 18.43 9.83 -16.03
N GLU A 995 18.30 8.72 -15.30
CA GLU A 995 18.34 7.36 -15.86
C GLU A 995 17.19 7.14 -16.86
N THR A 996 15.98 7.61 -16.52
CA THR A 996 14.83 7.51 -17.43
C THR A 996 15.07 8.33 -18.73
N LEU A 997 15.66 9.51 -18.61
CA LEU A 997 16.02 10.33 -19.76
C LEU A 997 17.15 9.70 -20.60
N LEU A 998 18.08 8.98 -19.96
CA LEU A 998 19.15 8.26 -20.65
C LEU A 998 18.57 7.13 -21.51
N ASP A 999 17.63 6.36 -20.97
CA ASP A 999 16.93 5.31 -21.72
C ASP A 999 16.14 5.88 -22.92
N TRP A 1000 15.47 7.03 -22.73
CA TRP A 1000 14.80 7.73 -23.81
C TRP A 1000 15.78 8.18 -24.91
N ALA A 1001 16.90 8.82 -24.53
CA ALA A 1001 17.93 9.23 -25.48
C ALA A 1001 18.54 8.03 -26.23
N TRP A 1002 18.68 6.88 -25.56
CA TRP A 1002 19.14 5.65 -26.18
C TRP A 1002 18.16 5.13 -27.22
N GLY A 1003 16.86 5.14 -26.94
CA GLY A 1003 15.81 4.79 -27.90
C GLY A 1003 15.82 5.67 -29.15
N VAL A 1004 15.86 6.99 -28.97
CA VAL A 1004 15.90 7.95 -30.09
C VAL A 1004 17.18 7.84 -30.93
N ALA A 1005 18.29 7.37 -30.35
CA ALA A 1005 19.53 7.13 -31.10
C ALA A 1005 19.53 5.81 -31.89
N GLN A 1006 18.65 4.87 -31.53
CA GLN A 1006 18.49 3.58 -32.22
C GLN A 1006 17.48 3.65 -33.36
N ASP A 1007 16.38 4.37 -33.13
CA ASP A 1007 15.40 4.74 -34.16
C ASP A 1007 16.05 5.58 -35.28
#